data_AF-A0A4Q9L4P2-F1
#
_entry.id   AF-A0A4Q9L4P2-F1
#
_cell.length_a   1.000
_cell.length_b   1.000
_cell.length_c   1.000
_cell.angle_alpha   90.00
_cell.angle_beta   90.00
_cell.angle_gamma   90.00
#
_symmetry.space_group_name_H-M   'P 1'
#
loop_
_entity.id
_entity.type
_entity.pdbx_description
1 polymer ?
#
loop_
_entity_poly.entity_id
_entity_poly.type
_entity_poly.pdbx_seq_one_letter_code
_entity_poly.pdbx_strand_id
1 'polypeptide(L)'
;MSFILLLRNHIFGLNVKILDIKEIKDNNPFFYTGNKYFLDMKACSMVKNYNPAYFLIPLTPKNSYKGFSISYPKDILLSFEFFDELILNNQEEVTIYMNNVDIPVFSYFLKLSKIEDFSILKMKSKYFFEILKYLNIFNIVRNKSYKQFSKTLVYYSIICNLGFDKEASELILNPNSYNNLHILDIIECIFVFYLFKTSLIFKIFHDYESFEFSSSIFRHKEYKMSRNTLFMDYKHLYSSKYIFIKGFSSVWKIMIKIFFIDKLYLDLYSSESDIYSRHFISSIPYNFKNIVIEFLEKEISLLDKIYERGFLHLAKKVKIIVMVCSKDFIKRIHYFENAQKLVLEFLDINLDEILNIERSIELKSIKTIKINISTLICVQRIVPAFSLSGQNNNLSIDLSEEMLICDSRNFLNIFSTYNFKNYLTGIDLSLHHGSFDRIYFEKIVNFKLIKRLKMDLENVKGNRLKSYKFLELFQFLTKLTLKNIKLTNKLFKIIIRSKCLVSVVFEGFRVTNRNKNFKNFNESIIQMKFYDPNTCLSVHLFTFLGKFRRLKHFFFTLYSIQENNDRIYSIYDKISNLKVVRPKDFLNLPKLELLKYENDFDSIHTAPFSILNIFSNCFDLENIVGLMYSTACLFKEDIDIFSNFKALKNLELNIHKNHLNLKFLQKILQTNIKNTIVKFVILTDTYQQTELISILCFKKLKMLELGISSEDIRNIRKLDLLFGMNLVKIHIYALKKRCFFGQDIFARETLFSNI
;
A
#
# COMPACT_ATOMS: atom_id res chain seq x y z
N MET A 1 29.20 27.85 -46.92
CA MET A 1 30.50 28.53 -46.92
C MET A 1 30.62 29.43 -45.68
N SER A 2 30.56 28.81 -44.48
CA SER A 2 30.51 29.53 -43.19
C SER A 2 31.08 28.71 -42.01
N PHE A 3 31.65 27.53 -42.27
CA PHE A 3 32.29 26.66 -41.27
C PHE A 3 33.81 26.87 -41.15
N ILE A 4 34.41 27.66 -42.05
CA ILE A 4 35.88 27.75 -42.25
C ILE A 4 36.54 28.78 -41.33
N LEU A 5 35.79 29.69 -40.68
CA LEU A 5 36.36 30.81 -39.93
C LEU A 5 36.47 30.62 -38.40
N LEU A 6 35.97 29.50 -37.83
CA LEU A 6 36.00 29.27 -36.38
C LEU A 6 37.06 28.25 -35.90
N LEU A 7 37.83 27.63 -36.80
CA LEU A 7 38.86 26.63 -36.46
C LEU A 7 40.24 27.21 -36.12
N ARG A 8 40.36 28.55 -35.97
CA ARG A 8 41.57 29.16 -35.41
C ARG A 8 41.44 29.21 -33.90
N ASN A 9 42.18 28.30 -33.27
CA ASN A 9 42.43 28.14 -31.84
C ASN A 9 41.39 27.25 -31.14
N HIS A 10 41.88 26.24 -30.41
CA HIS A 10 41.17 25.45 -29.39
C HIS A 10 40.56 24.09 -29.79
N ILE A 11 41.25 23.33 -30.65
CA ILE A 11 40.98 21.88 -30.85
C ILE A 11 41.96 21.08 -29.99
N PHE A 12 41.46 20.10 -29.25
CA PHE A 12 42.27 19.22 -28.39
C PHE A 12 42.10 17.76 -28.79
N GLY A 13 43.14 16.95 -28.55
CA GLY A 13 43.15 15.51 -28.85
C GLY A 13 43.15 14.64 -27.59
N LEU A 14 42.27 13.64 -27.57
CA LEU A 14 42.32 12.49 -26.66
C LEU A 14 42.95 11.31 -27.40
N ASN A 15 44.00 10.71 -26.85
CA ASN A 15 44.52 9.44 -27.36
C ASN A 15 43.91 8.26 -26.58
N VAL A 16 43.41 7.27 -27.30
CA VAL A 16 42.83 6.05 -26.73
C VAL A 16 43.69 4.88 -27.17
N LYS A 17 44.30 4.19 -26.20
CA LYS A 17 45.03 2.93 -26.44
C LYS A 17 44.07 1.76 -26.30
N ILE A 18 44.00 0.92 -27.32
CA ILE A 18 43.13 -0.25 -27.37
C ILE A 18 44.01 -1.47 -27.08
N LEU A 19 43.95 -1.99 -25.85
CA LEU A 19 44.83 -3.09 -25.41
C LEU A 19 44.08 -4.42 -25.45
N ASP A 20 44.03 -5.04 -26.62
CA ASP A 20 43.70 -6.47 -26.74
C ASP A 20 44.26 -7.13 -28.01
N ILE A 21 45.50 -6.81 -28.40
CA ILE A 21 46.24 -7.60 -29.39
C ILE A 21 47.36 -8.34 -28.65
N LYS A 22 47.19 -9.66 -28.48
CA LYS A 22 48.31 -10.55 -28.16
C LYS A 22 49.30 -10.46 -29.32
N GLU A 23 50.54 -10.08 -28.99
CA GLU A 23 51.67 -10.11 -29.90
C GLU A 23 51.71 -11.43 -30.68
N ILE A 24 51.46 -11.36 -31.99
CA ILE A 24 52.16 -12.21 -32.93
C ILE A 24 53.18 -11.28 -33.58
N LYS A 25 54.44 -11.44 -33.15
CA LYS A 25 55.58 -10.89 -33.86
C LYS A 25 55.58 -11.47 -35.26
N ASP A 26 55.34 -10.64 -36.26
CA ASP A 26 56.14 -10.66 -37.47
C ASP A 26 56.27 -9.25 -38.02
N ASN A 27 57.53 -8.88 -38.26
CA ASN A 27 57.94 -7.58 -38.75
C ASN A 27 57.30 -7.30 -40.11
N ASN A 28 56.48 -6.24 -40.20
CA ASN A 28 56.39 -5.43 -41.41
C ASN A 28 56.20 -3.96 -41.02
N PRO A 29 57.05 -3.04 -41.50
CA PRO A 29 56.81 -1.61 -41.35
C PRO A 29 55.74 -1.16 -42.37
N PHE A 30 55.13 0.00 -42.12
CA PHE A 30 54.09 0.71 -42.91
C PHE A 30 52.63 0.26 -42.61
N PHE A 31 51.68 1.09 -42.18
CA PHE A 31 51.40 2.50 -42.44
C PHE A 31 50.89 3.24 -41.17
N TYR A 32 51.48 4.40 -40.84
CA TYR A 32 50.86 5.39 -39.96
C TYR A 32 49.80 6.21 -40.73
N THR A 33 48.61 5.65 -40.94
CA THR A 33 47.39 6.48 -41.10
C THR A 33 46.67 6.47 -39.76
N GLY A 34 47.09 7.34 -38.84
CA GLY A 34 46.42 7.48 -37.55
C GLY A 34 44.93 7.74 -37.78
N ASN A 35 44.07 6.86 -37.29
CA ASN A 35 42.63 7.00 -37.43
C ASN A 35 42.18 8.15 -36.52
N LYS A 36 41.88 9.28 -37.16
CA LYS A 36 41.49 10.52 -36.52
C LYS A 36 39.98 10.66 -36.61
N TYR A 37 39.33 10.88 -35.47
CA TYR A 37 37.89 11.14 -35.38
C TYR A 37 37.65 12.53 -34.81
N PHE A 38 36.57 13.17 -35.22
CA PHE A 38 36.08 14.41 -34.61
C PHE A 38 34.76 14.15 -33.90
N LEU A 39 34.68 14.58 -32.65
CA LEU A 39 33.50 14.51 -31.80
C LEU A 39 32.59 15.72 -32.09
N ASP A 40 31.48 15.52 -32.79
CA ASP A 40 30.47 16.57 -33.02
C ASP A 40 29.29 16.43 -32.06
N MET A 41 29.27 17.29 -31.04
CA MET A 41 28.20 17.34 -30.03
C MET A 41 26.88 17.92 -30.53
N LYS A 42 26.88 18.68 -31.63
CA LYS A 42 25.64 19.21 -32.24
C LYS A 42 24.99 18.13 -33.09
N ALA A 43 25.77 17.40 -33.86
CA ALA A 43 25.30 16.27 -34.66
C ALA A 43 25.12 14.97 -33.85
N CYS A 44 25.62 14.94 -32.60
CA CYS A 44 25.63 13.76 -31.72
C CYS A 44 26.23 12.53 -32.40
N SER A 45 27.36 12.70 -33.09
CA SER A 45 28.02 11.63 -33.84
C SER A 45 29.55 11.74 -33.82
N MET A 46 30.21 10.62 -34.13
CA MET A 46 31.63 10.57 -34.44
C MET A 46 31.84 10.65 -35.95
N VAL A 47 32.60 11.65 -36.40
CA VAL A 47 32.92 11.82 -37.82
C VAL A 47 34.34 11.32 -38.07
N LYS A 48 34.48 10.31 -38.94
CA LYS A 48 35.80 9.81 -39.38
C LYS A 48 36.41 10.81 -40.35
N ASN A 49 37.59 11.32 -40.04
CA ASN A 49 38.28 12.27 -40.91
C ASN A 49 38.92 11.54 -42.10
N TYR A 50 38.24 11.54 -43.25
CA TYR A 50 38.76 10.92 -44.49
C TYR A 50 39.62 11.85 -45.35
N ASN A 51 39.75 13.14 -45.02
CA ASN A 51 40.47 14.08 -45.89
C ASN A 51 41.32 15.10 -45.11
N PRO A 52 42.67 14.99 -45.13
CA PRO A 52 43.57 16.00 -44.56
C PRO A 52 43.51 17.34 -45.30
N ALA A 53 43.00 17.36 -46.53
CA ALA A 53 43.00 18.53 -47.40
C ALA A 53 42.10 19.70 -46.90
N TYR A 54 41.11 19.43 -46.05
CA TYR A 54 40.31 20.49 -45.40
C TYR A 54 40.95 21.04 -44.11
N PHE A 55 42.05 20.42 -43.66
CA PHE A 55 42.86 20.84 -42.52
C PHE A 55 44.28 21.18 -43.00
N LEU A 56 44.39 22.13 -43.95
CA LEU A 56 45.63 22.50 -44.65
C LEU A 56 46.66 23.28 -43.81
N ILE A 57 46.57 23.20 -42.49
CA ILE A 57 47.67 23.54 -41.60
C ILE A 57 47.75 22.36 -40.63
N PRO A 58 48.92 21.70 -40.48
CA PRO A 58 49.07 20.76 -39.38
C PRO A 58 48.61 21.52 -38.13
N LEU A 59 47.67 20.96 -37.37
CA LEU A 59 47.40 21.41 -36.01
C LEU A 59 48.72 21.24 -35.26
N THR A 60 49.65 22.18 -35.46
CA THR A 60 50.82 22.36 -34.63
C THR A 60 50.21 22.66 -33.29
N PRO A 61 50.35 21.75 -32.32
CA PRO A 61 49.66 21.87 -31.07
C PRO A 61 50.32 23.01 -30.32
N LYS A 62 49.92 24.25 -30.60
CA LYS A 62 50.44 25.43 -29.90
C LYS A 62 49.98 25.49 -28.44
N ASN A 63 49.26 24.48 -27.97
CA ASN A 63 49.13 24.04 -26.58
C ASN A 63 48.45 22.67 -26.57
N SER A 64 49.12 21.59 -27.01
CA SER A 64 48.66 20.26 -26.60
C SER A 64 48.89 20.17 -25.10
N TYR A 65 47.81 20.20 -24.32
CA TYR A 65 47.89 19.60 -22.99
C TYR A 65 48.29 18.13 -23.21
N LYS A 66 49.54 17.78 -22.88
CA LYS A 66 49.86 16.40 -22.50
C LYS A 66 48.84 16.04 -21.43
N GLY A 67 47.94 15.07 -21.63
CA GLY A 67 47.28 14.52 -20.45
C GLY A 67 45.86 13.99 -20.52
N PHE A 68 45.35 13.53 -21.68
CA PHE A 68 44.29 12.52 -21.61
C PHE A 68 44.67 11.35 -22.52
N SER A 69 45.19 10.31 -21.89
CA SER A 69 45.29 8.97 -22.48
C SER A 69 44.46 8.02 -21.63
N ILE A 70 43.65 7.19 -22.27
CA ILE A 70 42.89 6.13 -21.59
C ILE A 70 43.19 4.79 -22.26
N SER A 71 43.25 3.73 -21.48
CA SER A 71 43.40 2.36 -21.95
C SER A 71 42.02 1.69 -21.97
N TYR A 72 41.49 1.36 -23.15
CA TYR A 72 40.24 0.62 -23.29
C TYR A 72 40.53 -0.86 -23.60
N PRO A 73 39.83 -1.83 -22.98
CA PRO A 73 38.75 -1.68 -21.99
C PRO A 73 39.22 -1.51 -20.53
N LYS A 74 40.52 -1.64 -20.24
CA LYS A 74 41.05 -1.75 -18.85
C LYS A 74 40.66 -0.61 -17.89
N ASP A 75 40.61 0.63 -18.39
CA ASP A 75 40.28 1.79 -17.57
C ASP A 75 38.77 2.03 -17.48
N ILE A 76 37.95 1.48 -18.37
CA ILE A 76 36.53 1.89 -18.53
C ILE A 76 35.59 0.74 -18.18
N LEU A 77 34.67 1.00 -17.24
CA LEU A 77 33.66 0.03 -16.79
C LEU A 77 32.55 -0.21 -17.85
N LEU A 78 32.26 0.79 -18.66
CA LEU A 78 31.23 0.76 -19.71
C LEU A 78 31.82 0.21 -21.02
N SER A 79 31.08 -0.67 -21.70
CA SER A 79 31.45 -1.14 -23.04
C SER A 79 30.98 -0.13 -24.09
N PHE A 80 31.89 0.36 -24.91
CA PHE A 80 31.59 1.32 -25.97
C PHE A 80 31.64 0.57 -27.31
N GLU A 81 30.50 0.39 -27.97
CA GLU A 81 30.45 -0.34 -29.25
C GLU A 81 31.38 0.30 -30.29
N PHE A 82 31.51 1.63 -30.27
CA PHE A 82 32.46 2.35 -31.13
C PHE A 82 33.91 1.86 -30.97
N PHE A 83 34.38 1.64 -29.73
CA PHE A 83 35.73 1.12 -29.52
C PHE A 83 35.81 -0.38 -29.76
N ASP A 84 34.76 -1.14 -29.43
CA ASP A 84 34.66 -2.58 -29.71
C ASP A 84 34.78 -2.84 -31.23
N GLU A 85 34.13 -2.04 -32.08
CA GLU A 85 34.29 -2.07 -33.54
C GLU A 85 35.73 -1.75 -33.98
N LEU A 86 36.41 -0.83 -33.30
CA LEU A 86 37.81 -0.50 -33.61
C LEU A 86 38.76 -1.65 -33.21
N ILE A 87 38.48 -2.37 -32.12
CA ILE A 87 39.23 -3.59 -31.75
C ILE A 87 39.10 -4.64 -32.85
N LEU A 88 37.86 -4.88 -33.33
CA LEU A 88 37.61 -5.83 -34.43
C LEU A 88 38.35 -5.45 -35.73
N ASN A 89 38.64 -4.17 -35.91
CA ASN A 89 39.42 -3.63 -37.03
C ASN A 89 40.95 -3.61 -36.77
N ASN A 90 41.44 -4.32 -35.74
CA ASN A 90 42.85 -4.40 -35.33
C ASN A 90 43.52 -3.04 -35.12
N GLN A 91 42.78 -2.08 -34.55
CA GLN A 91 43.30 -0.74 -34.24
C GLN A 91 43.97 -0.72 -32.88
N GLU A 92 45.24 -0.29 -32.82
CA GLU A 92 45.98 -0.18 -31.55
C GLU A 92 45.78 1.18 -30.85
N GLU A 93 45.65 2.27 -31.62
CA GLU A 93 45.49 3.62 -31.08
C GLU A 93 44.56 4.47 -31.95
N VAL A 94 43.72 5.28 -31.29
CA VAL A 94 42.81 6.23 -31.95
C VAL A 94 42.95 7.60 -31.31
N THR A 95 42.95 8.65 -32.13
CA THR A 95 42.93 10.05 -31.66
C THR A 95 41.57 10.69 -31.94
N ILE A 96 40.91 11.16 -30.89
CA ILE A 96 39.63 11.87 -30.96
C ILE A 96 39.86 13.36 -30.74
N TYR A 97 39.47 14.19 -31.71
CA TYR A 97 39.50 15.64 -31.63
C TYR A 97 38.16 16.20 -31.15
N MET A 98 38.20 17.24 -30.32
CA MET A 98 37.01 17.94 -29.83
C MET A 98 37.28 19.43 -29.60
N ASN A 99 36.21 20.22 -29.48
CA ASN A 99 36.31 21.63 -29.13
C ASN A 99 36.65 21.81 -27.64
N ASN A 100 37.39 22.87 -27.31
CA ASN A 100 37.79 23.19 -25.93
C ASN A 100 36.64 23.34 -24.94
N VAL A 101 35.50 23.85 -25.40
CA VAL A 101 34.29 24.02 -24.56
C VAL A 101 33.74 22.67 -24.07
N ASP A 102 33.99 21.59 -24.82
CA ASP A 102 33.45 20.26 -24.55
C ASP A 102 34.37 19.41 -23.65
N ILE A 103 35.66 19.77 -23.55
CA ILE A 103 36.67 19.00 -22.78
C ILE A 103 36.31 18.82 -21.31
N PRO A 104 35.86 19.85 -20.56
CA PRO A 104 35.55 19.67 -19.15
C PRO A 104 34.41 18.67 -18.93
N VAL A 105 33.43 18.66 -19.83
CA VAL A 105 32.28 17.76 -19.75
C VAL A 105 32.66 16.34 -20.17
N PHE A 106 33.41 16.21 -21.25
CA PHE A 106 33.84 14.92 -21.75
C PHE A 106 34.85 14.24 -20.82
N SER A 107 35.80 14.98 -20.24
CA SER A 107 36.71 14.46 -19.22
C SER A 107 35.96 14.00 -17.97
N TYR A 108 34.87 14.69 -17.61
CA TYR A 108 33.99 14.31 -16.53
C TYR A 108 33.19 13.04 -16.85
N PHE A 109 32.68 12.90 -18.08
CA PHE A 109 32.06 11.66 -18.58
C PHE A 109 33.03 10.47 -18.50
N LEU A 110 34.26 10.64 -18.97
CA LEU A 110 35.30 9.60 -18.89
C LEU A 110 35.66 9.25 -17.45
N LYS A 111 35.70 10.21 -16.53
CA LYS A 111 35.89 9.91 -15.10
C LYS A 111 34.73 9.11 -14.53
N LEU A 112 33.49 9.44 -14.88
CA LEU A 112 32.31 8.71 -14.45
C LEU A 112 32.27 7.28 -15.01
N SER A 113 32.80 7.06 -16.21
CA SER A 113 32.88 5.72 -16.81
C SER A 113 34.01 4.85 -16.24
N LYS A 114 34.91 5.41 -15.41
CA LYS A 114 36.09 4.74 -14.81
C LYS A 114 35.88 4.17 -13.40
N ILE A 115 34.89 4.64 -12.63
CA ILE A 115 34.86 4.47 -11.16
C ILE A 115 33.85 3.39 -10.70
N GLU A 116 34.28 2.48 -9.80
CA GLU A 116 33.40 1.51 -9.11
C GLU A 116 32.72 2.10 -7.85
N ASP A 117 33.35 3.09 -7.19
CA ASP A 117 32.86 3.77 -5.98
C ASP A 117 32.36 5.20 -6.26
N PHE A 118 31.05 5.38 -6.39
CA PHE A 118 30.41 6.65 -6.75
C PHE A 118 30.40 7.71 -5.63
N SER A 119 31.35 7.66 -4.70
CA SER A 119 31.44 8.62 -3.60
C SER A 119 32.04 9.94 -4.09
N ILE A 120 31.18 10.97 -4.09
CA ILE A 120 31.47 12.41 -4.25
C ILE A 120 31.46 12.90 -5.71
N LEU A 121 30.29 13.28 -6.22
CA LEU A 121 30.20 14.23 -7.34
C LEU A 121 28.96 15.15 -7.22
N LYS A 122 29.19 16.44 -6.92
CA LYS A 122 28.22 17.52 -7.18
C LYS A 122 28.22 17.79 -8.68
N MET A 123 27.18 17.38 -9.39
CA MET A 123 27.07 17.54 -10.84
C MET A 123 26.15 18.71 -11.19
N LYS A 124 26.63 19.67 -12.00
CA LYS A 124 25.76 20.71 -12.59
C LYS A 124 24.79 20.04 -13.57
N SER A 125 23.55 20.49 -13.57
CA SER A 125 22.47 20.01 -14.45
C SER A 125 22.85 20.06 -15.93
N LYS A 126 23.50 21.15 -16.36
CA LYS A 126 24.07 21.27 -17.72
C LYS A 126 24.99 20.11 -18.11
N TYR A 127 25.81 19.59 -17.19
CA TYR A 127 26.72 18.47 -17.50
C TYR A 127 25.96 17.16 -17.65
N PHE A 128 24.85 16.97 -16.92
CA PHE A 128 24.03 15.76 -17.01
C PHE A 128 23.51 15.56 -18.43
N PHE A 129 23.00 16.62 -19.04
CA PHE A 129 22.42 16.56 -20.38
C PHE A 129 23.45 16.34 -21.48
N GLU A 130 24.65 16.91 -21.33
CA GLU A 130 25.74 16.65 -22.27
C GLU A 130 26.28 15.22 -22.13
N ILE A 131 26.22 14.61 -20.94
CA ILE A 131 26.53 13.18 -20.77
C ILE A 131 25.59 12.28 -21.56
N LEU A 132 24.29 12.58 -21.60
CA LEU A 132 23.33 11.78 -22.36
C LEU A 132 23.70 11.67 -23.85
N LYS A 133 24.25 12.75 -24.41
CA LYS A 133 24.73 12.76 -25.80
C LYS A 133 25.92 11.84 -25.99
N TYR A 134 26.86 11.78 -25.04
CA TYR A 134 27.99 10.85 -25.12
C TYR A 134 27.57 9.38 -25.08
N LEU A 135 26.55 9.03 -24.29
CA LEU A 135 26.01 7.65 -24.27
C LEU A 135 25.51 7.22 -25.65
N ASN A 136 24.94 8.16 -26.40
CA ASN A 136 24.50 7.96 -27.77
C ASN A 136 25.69 7.89 -28.75
N ILE A 137 26.62 8.86 -28.66
CA ILE A 137 27.78 8.96 -29.57
C ILE A 137 28.66 7.69 -29.52
N PHE A 138 28.89 7.15 -28.33
CA PHE A 138 29.71 5.95 -28.13
C PHE A 138 28.91 4.64 -28.19
N ASN A 139 27.59 4.73 -28.38
CA ASN A 139 26.66 3.61 -28.47
C ASN A 139 26.92 2.53 -27.40
N ILE A 140 26.66 2.85 -26.14
CA ILE A 140 27.11 2.05 -25.00
C ILE A 140 26.29 0.77 -24.84
N VAL A 141 26.93 -0.39 -24.72
CA VAL A 141 26.21 -1.66 -24.54
C VAL A 141 25.35 -1.66 -23.26
N ARG A 142 24.05 -1.98 -23.40
CA ARG A 142 23.04 -1.98 -22.30
C ARG A 142 23.17 -3.16 -21.32
N ASN A 143 24.37 -3.36 -20.79
CA ASN A 143 24.70 -4.44 -19.84
C ASN A 143 24.42 -4.05 -18.36
N LYS A 144 24.83 -4.91 -17.42
CA LYS A 144 24.65 -4.68 -15.97
C LYS A 144 25.37 -3.41 -15.49
N SER A 145 26.58 -3.15 -16.01
CA SER A 145 27.39 -1.97 -15.68
C SER A 145 26.72 -0.68 -16.14
N TYR A 146 26.17 -0.66 -17.36
CA TYR A 146 25.36 0.46 -17.86
C TYR A 146 24.15 0.76 -16.95
N LYS A 147 23.40 -0.27 -16.53
CA LYS A 147 22.24 -0.07 -15.64
C LYS A 147 22.65 0.50 -14.28
N GLN A 148 23.78 0.09 -13.73
CA GLN A 148 24.32 0.61 -12.47
C GLN A 148 24.81 2.05 -12.61
N PHE A 149 25.49 2.36 -13.71
CA PHE A 149 25.90 3.71 -14.09
C PHE A 149 24.68 4.65 -14.20
N SER A 150 23.65 4.28 -14.97
CA SER A 150 22.45 5.10 -15.19
C SER A 150 21.72 5.41 -13.88
N LYS A 151 21.52 4.41 -13.02
CA LYS A 151 20.89 4.61 -11.70
C LYS A 151 21.67 5.59 -10.84
N THR A 152 22.99 5.48 -10.85
CA THR A 152 23.84 6.27 -9.97
C THR A 152 23.98 7.71 -10.46
N LEU A 153 24.12 7.89 -11.77
CA LEU A 153 24.12 9.20 -12.42
C LEU A 153 22.83 9.97 -12.08
N VAL A 154 21.68 9.32 -12.18
CA VAL A 154 20.37 9.92 -11.86
C VAL A 154 20.25 10.23 -10.35
N TYR A 155 20.60 9.28 -9.48
CA TYR A 155 20.52 9.44 -8.03
C TYR A 155 21.28 10.68 -7.53
N TYR A 156 22.54 10.82 -7.93
CA TYR A 156 23.37 11.95 -7.50
C TYR A 156 22.95 13.27 -8.14
N SER A 157 22.48 13.26 -9.39
CA SER A 157 22.00 14.48 -10.05
C SER A 157 20.76 15.06 -9.36
N ILE A 158 19.89 14.19 -8.82
CA ILE A 158 18.67 14.60 -8.10
C ILE A 158 18.97 15.05 -6.66
N ILE A 159 19.83 14.34 -5.93
CA ILE A 159 20.11 14.66 -4.51
C ILE A 159 21.01 15.88 -4.36
N CYS A 160 21.98 16.06 -5.25
CA CYS A 160 23.03 17.06 -5.08
C CYS A 160 22.69 18.45 -5.66
N ASN A 161 21.55 18.62 -6.35
CA ASN A 161 21.32 19.83 -7.16
C ASN A 161 19.89 20.39 -6.99
N LEU A 162 19.76 21.47 -6.21
CA LEU A 162 18.52 22.22 -6.02
C LEU A 162 18.14 22.94 -7.34
N GLY A 163 17.04 22.53 -7.98
CA GLY A 163 16.55 23.13 -9.23
C GLY A 163 16.75 22.29 -10.48
N PHE A 164 17.39 21.12 -10.38
CA PHE A 164 17.45 20.10 -11.45
C PHE A 164 16.05 19.76 -11.98
N ASP A 165 15.07 19.81 -11.09
CA ASP A 165 13.64 19.63 -11.29
C ASP A 165 13.03 20.54 -12.37
N LYS A 166 13.39 21.83 -12.40
CA LYS A 166 12.88 22.76 -13.40
C LYS A 166 13.49 22.48 -14.78
N GLU A 167 14.81 22.34 -14.84
CA GLU A 167 15.53 22.10 -16.10
C GLU A 167 15.22 20.73 -16.72
N ALA A 168 15.10 19.68 -15.90
CA ALA A 168 14.72 18.35 -16.37
C ALA A 168 13.29 18.32 -16.92
N SER A 169 12.36 19.07 -16.32
CA SER A 169 10.97 19.13 -16.78
C SER A 169 10.84 19.75 -18.18
N GLU A 170 11.57 20.83 -18.47
CA GLU A 170 11.57 21.47 -19.80
C GLU A 170 12.12 20.55 -20.91
N LEU A 171 13.07 19.67 -20.56
CA LEU A 171 13.74 18.78 -21.50
C LEU A 171 12.98 17.47 -21.76
N ILE A 172 12.34 16.90 -20.74
CA ILE A 172 11.41 15.76 -20.89
C ILE A 172 10.25 16.10 -21.85
N LEU A 173 9.93 17.39 -21.98
CA LEU A 173 8.87 17.90 -22.85
C LEU A 173 9.30 18.04 -24.33
N ASN A 174 10.57 17.80 -24.69
CA ASN A 174 11.05 17.87 -26.08
C ASN A 174 11.49 16.49 -26.63
N PRO A 175 10.54 15.64 -27.07
CA PRO A 175 10.82 14.26 -27.48
C PRO A 175 11.66 14.15 -28.77
N ASN A 176 11.69 15.20 -29.60
CA ASN A 176 12.37 15.17 -30.90
C ASN A 176 13.91 15.17 -30.77
N SER A 177 14.47 15.66 -29.66
CA SER A 177 15.92 15.70 -29.43
C SER A 177 16.51 14.44 -28.78
N TYR A 178 15.69 13.48 -28.33
CA TYR A 178 16.10 12.45 -27.36
C TYR A 178 15.58 11.02 -27.63
N ASN A 179 15.32 10.67 -28.90
CA ASN A 179 14.64 9.44 -29.30
C ASN A 179 15.53 8.16 -29.34
N ASN A 180 16.46 7.98 -28.40
CA ASN A 180 17.38 6.83 -28.33
C ASN A 180 17.09 5.95 -27.09
N LEU A 181 17.23 4.62 -27.22
CA LEU A 181 17.06 3.64 -26.14
C LEU A 181 17.88 3.92 -24.86
N HIS A 182 19.14 4.38 -24.96
CA HIS A 182 19.94 4.74 -23.79
C HIS A 182 19.41 5.98 -23.05
N ILE A 183 18.83 6.90 -23.82
CA ILE A 183 18.25 8.12 -23.27
C ILE A 183 16.91 7.79 -22.61
N LEU A 184 16.12 6.90 -23.23
CA LEU A 184 14.89 6.36 -22.65
C LEU A 184 15.14 5.61 -21.33
N ASP A 185 16.20 4.80 -21.23
CA ASP A 185 16.57 4.09 -20.00
C ASP A 185 16.94 5.04 -18.84
N ILE A 186 17.62 6.15 -19.14
CA ILE A 186 17.92 7.17 -18.14
C ILE A 186 16.69 7.98 -17.78
N ILE A 187 15.88 8.35 -18.76
CA ILE A 187 14.59 9.00 -18.54
C ILE A 187 13.71 8.12 -17.64
N GLU A 188 13.63 6.81 -17.89
CA GLU A 188 12.94 5.84 -17.03
C GLU A 188 13.52 5.87 -15.60
N CYS A 189 14.85 5.87 -15.44
CA CYS A 189 15.48 6.00 -14.13
C CYS A 189 15.15 7.35 -13.44
N ILE A 190 15.10 8.46 -14.18
CA ILE A 190 14.68 9.78 -13.67
C ILE A 190 13.22 9.71 -13.23
N PHE A 191 12.32 9.16 -14.05
CA PHE A 191 10.93 8.94 -13.68
C PHE A 191 10.84 8.10 -12.38
N VAL A 192 11.66 7.06 -12.25
CA VAL A 192 11.74 6.19 -11.06
C VAL A 192 12.31 6.89 -9.82
N PHE A 193 13.27 7.80 -9.94
CA PHE A 193 13.84 8.50 -8.78
C PHE A 193 13.11 9.80 -8.41
N TYR A 194 12.66 10.55 -9.42
CA TYR A 194 12.10 11.90 -9.29
C TYR A 194 10.60 11.89 -8.96
N LEU A 195 9.80 11.07 -9.64
CA LEU A 195 8.34 11.03 -9.43
C LEU A 195 7.90 10.08 -8.32
N PHE A 196 8.78 9.17 -7.90
CA PHE A 196 8.58 8.41 -6.67
C PHE A 196 8.93 9.22 -5.41
N LYS A 197 9.27 10.53 -5.52
CA LYS A 197 8.78 11.45 -4.49
C LYS A 197 7.26 11.41 -4.58
N THR A 198 6.69 10.55 -3.74
CA THR A 198 5.27 10.36 -3.43
C THR A 198 4.45 11.63 -3.68
N SER A 199 4.97 12.81 -3.34
CA SER A 199 4.33 14.12 -3.54
C SER A 199 3.70 14.39 -4.92
N LEU A 200 4.28 14.03 -6.08
CA LEU A 200 3.68 14.44 -7.37
C LEU A 200 2.53 13.50 -7.78
N ILE A 201 2.72 12.18 -7.69
CA ILE A 201 1.62 11.21 -7.89
C ILE A 201 0.55 11.45 -6.83
N PHE A 202 0.95 11.77 -5.59
CA PHE A 202 0.03 12.12 -4.51
C PHE A 202 -0.80 13.37 -4.84
N LYS A 203 -0.15 14.44 -5.33
CA LYS A 203 -0.83 15.68 -5.73
C LYS A 203 -1.71 15.58 -6.97
N ILE A 204 -1.43 14.66 -7.89
CA ILE A 204 -2.18 14.54 -9.17
C ILE A 204 -3.32 13.52 -9.06
N PHE A 205 -3.12 12.44 -8.30
CA PHE A 205 -3.98 11.26 -8.32
C PHE A 205 -4.48 10.83 -6.94
N HIS A 206 -4.07 11.51 -5.88
CA HIS A 206 -4.17 10.97 -4.52
C HIS A 206 -4.65 12.01 -3.50
N ASP A 207 -5.77 12.64 -3.83
CA ASP A 207 -6.75 13.03 -2.81
C ASP A 207 -7.74 11.86 -2.70
N TYR A 208 -7.44 10.90 -1.82
CA TYR A 208 -8.40 9.84 -1.49
C TYR A 208 -9.30 10.34 -0.37
N GLU A 209 -10.45 10.90 -0.71
CA GLU A 209 -11.56 11.03 0.24
C GLU A 209 -12.27 9.67 0.34
N SER A 210 -12.21 9.02 1.50
CA SER A 210 -12.99 7.81 1.74
C SER A 210 -14.48 8.15 1.81
N PHE A 211 -15.27 7.64 0.87
CA PHE A 211 -16.71 7.89 0.81
C PHE A 211 -17.48 7.34 2.01
N GLU A 212 -18.53 8.08 2.41
CA GLU A 212 -19.46 7.74 3.50
C GLU A 212 -20.11 6.36 3.35
N PHE A 213 -20.44 5.94 2.13
CA PHE A 213 -21.09 4.64 1.87
C PHE A 213 -20.15 3.44 2.10
N SER A 214 -18.85 3.66 1.92
CA SER A 214 -17.80 2.66 2.12
C SER A 214 -17.35 2.53 3.58
N SER A 215 -17.70 3.50 4.43
CA SER A 215 -17.24 3.57 5.82
C SER A 215 -17.64 2.35 6.67
N SER A 216 -18.79 1.72 6.38
CA SER A 216 -19.25 0.50 7.05
C SER A 216 -18.48 -0.75 6.61
N ILE A 217 -18.02 -0.80 5.35
CA ILE A 217 -17.27 -1.93 4.75
C ILE A 217 -15.75 -1.79 4.98
N PHE A 218 -15.24 -0.56 5.11
CA PHE A 218 -13.81 -0.24 5.17
C PHE A 218 -13.25 -0.15 6.59
N ARG A 219 -14.08 -0.08 7.64
CA ARG A 219 -13.67 -0.10 9.07
C ARG A 219 -12.81 -1.31 9.49
N HIS A 220 -12.60 -2.30 8.62
CA HIS A 220 -11.89 -3.54 8.96
C HIS A 220 -10.68 -3.90 8.09
N LYS A 221 -10.21 -3.02 7.20
CA LYS A 221 -8.93 -3.22 6.49
C LYS A 221 -8.05 -1.98 6.57
N GLU A 222 -7.09 -2.00 7.49
CA GLU A 222 -5.86 -1.23 7.32
C GLU A 222 -5.25 -1.64 5.98
N TYR A 223 -5.26 -0.75 5.00
CA TYR A 223 -4.72 -1.05 3.68
C TYR A 223 -3.20 -1.20 3.78
N LYS A 224 -2.71 -2.43 3.67
CA LYS A 224 -1.40 -2.70 3.07
C LYS A 224 -1.48 -2.21 1.62
N MET A 225 -1.12 -0.96 1.36
CA MET A 225 -0.89 -0.50 0.00
C MET A 225 0.21 -1.38 -0.60
N SER A 226 -0.10 -2.10 -1.69
CA SER A 226 0.94 -2.67 -2.54
C SER A 226 1.82 -1.53 -3.06
N ARG A 227 3.11 -1.80 -3.29
CA ARG A 227 4.09 -0.76 -3.66
C ARG A 227 3.67 0.07 -4.90
N ASN A 228 2.88 -0.51 -5.81
CA ASN A 228 2.48 0.12 -7.08
C ASN A 228 0.94 0.15 -7.29
N THR A 229 0.20 0.86 -6.44
CA THR A 229 -1.24 1.12 -6.64
C THR A 229 -1.46 2.53 -7.18
N LEU A 230 -2.28 2.66 -8.21
CA LEU A 230 -2.70 3.96 -8.76
C LEU A 230 -4.21 4.13 -8.56
N PHE A 231 -4.61 5.32 -8.11
CA PHE A 231 -6.00 5.72 -7.99
C PHE A 231 -6.28 6.84 -8.98
N MET A 232 -7.41 6.78 -9.68
CA MET A 232 -7.84 7.84 -10.58
C MET A 232 -9.30 8.10 -10.30
N ASP A 233 -9.60 9.32 -9.84
CA ASP A 233 -10.95 9.79 -9.64
C ASP A 233 -11.31 10.76 -10.77
N TYR A 234 -12.38 10.45 -11.49
CA TYR A 234 -12.92 11.28 -12.55
C TYR A 234 -13.21 12.72 -12.10
N LYS A 235 -13.75 12.89 -10.88
CA LYS A 235 -14.09 14.19 -10.28
C LYS A 235 -12.84 15.00 -9.90
N HIS A 236 -11.81 14.36 -9.34
CA HIS A 236 -10.58 15.06 -8.96
C HIS A 236 -9.61 15.31 -10.12
N LEU A 237 -9.53 14.42 -11.12
CA LEU A 237 -8.77 14.67 -12.35
C LEU A 237 -9.25 15.96 -13.03
N TYR A 238 -10.54 16.23 -12.99
CA TYR A 238 -11.16 17.47 -13.47
C TYR A 238 -10.66 18.71 -12.71
N SER A 239 -10.56 18.65 -11.37
CA SER A 239 -10.03 19.75 -10.55
C SER A 239 -8.51 19.93 -10.67
N SER A 240 -7.80 18.89 -11.11
CA SER A 240 -6.35 18.92 -11.28
C SER A 240 -5.97 19.73 -12.53
N LYS A 241 -5.62 21.00 -12.35
CA LYS A 241 -5.13 21.92 -13.41
C LYS A 241 -3.96 21.33 -14.21
N TYR A 242 -3.27 20.31 -13.69
CA TYR A 242 -2.06 19.70 -14.25
C TYR A 242 -2.27 18.92 -15.56
N ILE A 243 -3.39 18.21 -15.74
CA ILE A 243 -3.63 17.41 -16.96
C ILE A 243 -3.87 18.29 -18.19
N PHE A 244 -4.39 19.50 -17.96
CA PHE A 244 -4.62 20.52 -18.98
C PHE A 244 -3.41 21.41 -19.25
N ILE A 245 -2.28 21.23 -18.53
CA ILE A 245 -1.04 21.96 -18.82
C ILE A 245 -0.45 21.46 -20.14
N LYS A 246 -0.18 22.40 -21.05
CA LYS A 246 0.42 22.13 -22.35
C LYS A 246 1.75 21.38 -22.17
N GLY A 247 1.84 20.18 -22.74
CA GLY A 247 3.02 19.31 -22.65
C GLY A 247 2.95 18.24 -21.54
N PHE A 248 2.26 18.49 -20.42
CA PHE A 248 2.07 17.47 -19.38
C PHE A 248 1.29 16.25 -19.91
N SER A 249 0.23 16.47 -20.69
CA SER A 249 -0.55 15.37 -21.31
C SER A 249 0.32 14.47 -22.20
N SER A 250 1.28 15.05 -22.93
CA SER A 250 2.21 14.30 -23.78
C SER A 250 3.17 13.46 -22.95
N VAL A 251 3.72 14.05 -21.89
CA VAL A 251 4.61 13.36 -20.94
C VAL A 251 3.85 12.26 -20.21
N TRP A 252 2.64 12.53 -19.76
CA TRP A 252 1.76 11.55 -19.12
C TRP A 252 1.46 10.37 -20.04
N LYS A 253 1.14 10.62 -21.33
CA LYS A 253 0.91 9.55 -22.31
C LYS A 253 2.14 8.66 -22.54
N ILE A 254 3.35 9.20 -22.40
CA ILE A 254 4.59 8.42 -22.47
C ILE A 254 4.77 7.63 -21.16
N MET A 255 4.62 8.31 -20.03
CA MET A 255 4.72 7.74 -18.68
C MET A 255 3.82 6.51 -18.48
N ILE A 256 2.52 6.62 -18.83
CA ILE A 256 1.55 5.54 -18.62
C ILE A 256 1.76 4.30 -19.49
N LYS A 257 2.58 4.41 -20.55
CA LYS A 257 2.99 3.25 -21.36
C LYS A 257 4.14 2.47 -20.72
N ILE A 258 4.98 3.15 -19.94
CA ILE A 258 6.18 2.58 -19.31
C ILE A 258 5.82 1.89 -17.99
N PHE A 259 4.87 2.45 -17.22
CA PHE A 259 4.61 1.98 -15.86
C PHE A 259 3.87 0.66 -15.78
N PHE A 260 4.41 -0.28 -14.98
CA PHE A 260 3.69 -1.45 -14.52
C PHE A 260 2.95 -1.16 -13.21
N ILE A 261 1.62 -1.25 -13.24
CA ILE A 261 0.74 -0.99 -12.11
C ILE A 261 0.17 -2.31 -11.58
N ASP A 262 0.45 -2.62 -10.31
CA ASP A 262 -0.07 -3.84 -9.68
C ASP A 262 -1.60 -3.78 -9.55
N LYS A 263 -2.14 -2.60 -9.23
CA LYS A 263 -3.57 -2.38 -9.06
C LYS A 263 -3.96 -0.96 -9.46
N LEU A 264 -4.89 -0.87 -10.41
CA LEU A 264 -5.52 0.37 -10.85
C LEU A 264 -6.91 0.50 -10.20
N TYR A 265 -7.21 1.64 -9.61
CA TYR A 265 -8.53 2.01 -9.11
C TYR A 265 -9.08 3.15 -9.94
N LEU A 266 -10.25 2.94 -10.55
CA LEU A 266 -10.98 3.95 -11.30
C LEU A 266 -12.29 4.26 -10.57
N ASP A 267 -12.45 5.50 -10.16
CA ASP A 267 -13.73 6.05 -9.74
C ASP A 267 -14.31 6.87 -10.87
N LEU A 268 -15.46 6.41 -11.38
CA LEU A 268 -16.16 7.02 -12.51
C LEU A 268 -17.38 7.83 -12.05
N TYR A 269 -17.50 8.14 -10.76
CA TYR A 269 -18.59 8.96 -10.26
C TYR A 269 -18.52 10.39 -10.84
N SER A 270 -19.48 10.76 -11.70
CA SER A 270 -19.60 12.10 -12.29
C SER A 270 -20.97 12.74 -12.06
N SER A 271 -21.00 14.07 -12.16
CA SER A 271 -22.23 14.86 -12.33
C SER A 271 -22.30 15.61 -13.66
N GLU A 272 -21.24 15.68 -14.50
CA GLU A 272 -21.18 16.63 -15.63
C GLU A 272 -20.31 16.23 -16.86
N SER A 273 -20.35 17.10 -17.90
CA SER A 273 -20.09 17.02 -19.37
C SER A 273 -19.07 16.05 -20.03
N ASP A 274 -19.38 15.70 -21.29
CA ASP A 274 -18.73 14.68 -22.15
C ASP A 274 -17.26 14.95 -22.56
N ILE A 275 -16.81 16.19 -22.63
CA ILE A 275 -15.46 16.55 -23.14
C ILE A 275 -14.35 15.99 -22.23
N TYR A 276 -14.58 16.00 -20.92
CA TYR A 276 -13.63 15.54 -19.91
C TYR A 276 -13.48 14.01 -19.90
N SER A 277 -14.49 13.27 -20.39
CA SER A 277 -14.45 11.81 -20.52
C SER A 277 -13.29 11.35 -21.40
N ARG A 278 -13.09 11.98 -22.56
CA ARG A 278 -12.02 11.60 -23.52
C ARG A 278 -10.63 11.78 -22.92
N HIS A 279 -10.42 12.87 -22.19
CA HIS A 279 -9.14 13.15 -21.54
C HIS A 279 -8.84 12.16 -20.41
N PHE A 280 -9.83 11.89 -19.56
CA PHE A 280 -9.73 10.86 -18.52
C PHE A 280 -9.38 9.50 -19.10
N ILE A 281 -10.14 9.03 -20.11
CA ILE A 281 -9.90 7.73 -20.75
C ILE A 281 -8.51 7.67 -21.39
N SER A 282 -8.07 8.75 -22.03
CA SER A 282 -6.71 8.82 -22.61
C SER A 282 -5.59 8.83 -21.58
N SER A 283 -5.93 9.05 -20.31
CA SER A 283 -5.00 9.08 -19.18
C SER A 283 -4.91 7.75 -18.45
N ILE A 284 -5.77 6.76 -18.77
CA ILE A 284 -5.77 5.43 -18.17
C ILE A 284 -4.51 4.66 -18.63
N PRO A 285 -3.75 4.06 -17.71
CA PRO A 285 -2.56 3.31 -18.07
C PRO A 285 -2.87 1.98 -18.75
N TYR A 286 -1.98 1.55 -19.65
CA TYR A 286 -2.15 0.31 -20.42
C TYR A 286 -1.53 -0.92 -19.74
N ASN A 287 -0.55 -0.74 -18.86
CA ASN A 287 0.20 -1.84 -18.29
C ASN A 287 -0.16 -2.05 -16.81
N PHE A 288 -1.29 -2.70 -16.56
CA PHE A 288 -1.75 -3.04 -15.21
C PHE A 288 -2.17 -4.49 -15.06
N LYS A 289 -2.06 -5.04 -13.84
CA LYS A 289 -2.41 -6.44 -13.56
C LYS A 289 -3.84 -6.63 -13.08
N ASN A 290 -4.30 -5.76 -12.19
CA ASN A 290 -5.63 -5.81 -11.60
C ASN A 290 -6.31 -4.45 -11.73
N ILE A 291 -7.62 -4.44 -11.96
CA ILE A 291 -8.42 -3.22 -12.05
C ILE A 291 -9.62 -3.30 -11.11
N VAL A 292 -9.92 -2.18 -10.47
CA VAL A 292 -11.15 -1.94 -9.71
C VAL A 292 -11.85 -0.75 -10.34
N ILE A 293 -13.10 -0.92 -10.72
CA ILE A 293 -13.92 0.15 -11.29
C ILE A 293 -15.15 0.33 -10.40
N GLU A 294 -15.38 1.56 -9.98
CA GLU A 294 -16.58 1.97 -9.27
C GLU A 294 -17.34 2.99 -10.12
N PHE A 295 -18.64 2.81 -10.28
CA PHE A 295 -19.47 3.72 -11.06
C PHE A 295 -20.94 3.68 -10.62
N LEU A 296 -21.66 4.77 -10.90
CA LEU A 296 -23.12 4.79 -10.88
C LEU A 296 -23.65 4.38 -12.24
N GLU A 297 -24.80 3.72 -12.27
CA GLU A 297 -25.41 3.24 -13.52
C GLU A 297 -25.59 4.33 -14.58
N LYS A 298 -25.93 5.57 -14.19
CA LYS A 298 -26.02 6.71 -15.12
C LYS A 298 -24.72 6.98 -15.90
N GLU A 299 -23.58 6.54 -15.39
CA GLU A 299 -22.24 6.70 -15.98
C GLU A 299 -21.79 5.47 -16.79
N ILE A 300 -22.70 4.54 -17.13
CA ILE A 300 -22.36 3.31 -17.85
C ILE A 300 -21.69 3.57 -19.22
N SER A 301 -21.93 4.74 -19.82
CA SER A 301 -21.26 5.17 -21.05
C SER A 301 -19.74 5.33 -20.89
N LEU A 302 -19.24 5.65 -19.69
CA LEU A 302 -17.80 5.67 -19.42
C LEU A 302 -17.22 4.25 -19.43
N LEU A 303 -17.97 3.27 -18.93
CA LEU A 303 -17.59 1.86 -19.00
C LEU A 303 -17.51 1.38 -20.45
N ASP A 304 -18.49 1.75 -21.28
CA ASP A 304 -18.51 1.44 -22.71
C ASP A 304 -17.23 1.99 -23.40
N LYS A 305 -16.88 3.26 -23.14
CA LYS A 305 -15.66 3.87 -23.70
C LYS A 305 -14.36 3.22 -23.19
N ILE A 306 -14.32 2.73 -21.95
CA ILE A 306 -13.16 1.99 -21.40
C ILE A 306 -13.01 0.64 -22.12
N TYR A 307 -14.13 -0.05 -22.35
CA TYR A 307 -14.16 -1.31 -23.10
C TYR A 307 -13.69 -1.12 -24.54
N GLU A 308 -14.21 -0.12 -25.25
CA GLU A 308 -13.82 0.19 -26.65
C GLU A 308 -12.32 0.44 -26.83
N ARG A 309 -11.65 0.96 -25.79
CA ARG A 309 -10.19 1.18 -25.78
C ARG A 309 -9.38 -0.07 -25.47
N GLY A 310 -10.04 -1.17 -25.17
CA GLY A 310 -9.47 -2.49 -24.93
C GLY A 310 -8.81 -2.67 -23.56
N PHE A 311 -8.98 -1.73 -22.62
CA PHE A 311 -8.33 -1.80 -21.31
C PHE A 311 -8.75 -3.06 -20.51
N LEU A 312 -10.02 -3.45 -20.60
CA LEU A 312 -10.55 -4.60 -19.85
C LEU A 312 -9.98 -5.94 -20.32
N HIS A 313 -9.61 -6.07 -21.60
CA HIS A 313 -8.99 -7.29 -22.13
C HIS A 313 -7.59 -7.55 -21.53
N LEU A 314 -6.92 -6.50 -21.05
CA LEU A 314 -5.56 -6.60 -20.48
C LEU A 314 -5.58 -7.08 -19.02
N ALA A 315 -6.73 -6.99 -18.34
CA ALA A 315 -6.85 -7.21 -16.91
C ALA A 315 -6.93 -8.70 -16.54
N LYS A 316 -6.03 -9.19 -15.67
CA LYS A 316 -6.15 -10.56 -15.14
C LYS A 316 -7.26 -10.68 -14.10
N LYS A 317 -7.44 -9.65 -13.27
CA LYS A 317 -8.48 -9.59 -12.24
C LYS A 317 -9.24 -8.30 -12.35
N VAL A 318 -10.55 -8.41 -12.47
CA VAL A 318 -11.46 -7.28 -12.58
C VAL A 318 -12.36 -7.30 -11.34
N LYS A 319 -12.47 -6.16 -10.67
CA LYS A 319 -13.46 -5.91 -9.64
C LYS A 319 -14.35 -4.76 -10.08
N ILE A 320 -15.65 -4.98 -10.09
CA ILE A 320 -16.64 -3.98 -10.43
C ILE A 320 -17.50 -3.72 -9.20
N ILE A 321 -17.65 -2.45 -8.84
CA ILE A 321 -18.52 -1.99 -7.76
C ILE A 321 -19.61 -1.16 -8.42
N VAL A 322 -20.84 -1.65 -8.35
CA VAL A 322 -22.02 -0.94 -8.87
C VAL A 322 -22.95 -0.71 -7.69
N MET A 323 -23.47 0.50 -7.55
CA MET A 323 -24.49 0.75 -6.52
C MET A 323 -25.71 -0.14 -6.77
N VAL A 324 -26.43 0.06 -7.86
CA VAL A 324 -27.63 -0.76 -8.16
C VAL A 324 -27.37 -1.58 -9.41
N CYS A 325 -27.57 -2.90 -9.33
CA CYS A 325 -27.54 -3.74 -10.53
C CYS A 325 -28.78 -3.45 -11.38
N SER A 326 -28.58 -3.38 -12.69
CA SER A 326 -29.66 -3.18 -13.63
C SER A 326 -29.52 -4.05 -14.86
N LYS A 327 -30.61 -4.16 -15.63
CA LYS A 327 -30.61 -4.82 -16.93
C LYS A 327 -29.57 -4.24 -17.89
N ASP A 328 -29.30 -2.94 -17.83
CA ASP A 328 -28.34 -2.30 -18.73
C ASP A 328 -26.90 -2.64 -18.38
N PHE A 329 -26.58 -2.82 -17.10
CA PHE A 329 -25.30 -3.39 -16.69
C PHE A 329 -25.15 -4.85 -17.11
N ILE A 330 -26.20 -5.67 -16.90
CA ILE A 330 -26.15 -7.10 -17.26
C ILE A 330 -25.85 -7.31 -18.76
N LYS A 331 -26.37 -6.44 -19.66
CA LYS A 331 -26.05 -6.50 -21.10
C LYS A 331 -24.56 -6.34 -21.41
N ARG A 332 -23.79 -5.69 -20.52
CA ARG A 332 -22.36 -5.37 -20.69
C ARG A 332 -21.44 -6.34 -19.95
N ILE A 333 -21.98 -7.40 -19.37
CA ILE A 333 -21.17 -8.34 -18.60
C ILE A 333 -20.12 -9.06 -19.48
N HIS A 334 -20.40 -9.16 -20.78
CA HIS A 334 -19.48 -9.68 -21.80
C HIS A 334 -18.15 -8.90 -21.87
N TYR A 335 -18.12 -7.62 -21.43
CA TYR A 335 -16.88 -6.83 -21.38
C TYR A 335 -15.78 -7.46 -20.53
N PHE A 336 -16.13 -8.40 -19.65
CA PHE A 336 -15.22 -9.01 -18.69
C PHE A 336 -14.86 -10.47 -19.01
N GLU A 337 -15.27 -11.01 -20.17
CA GLU A 337 -15.08 -12.42 -20.56
C GLU A 337 -13.62 -12.89 -20.52
N ASN A 338 -12.66 -11.97 -20.68
CA ASN A 338 -11.22 -12.26 -20.73
C ASN A 338 -10.56 -12.28 -19.33
N ALA A 339 -11.29 -11.90 -18.28
CA ALA A 339 -10.75 -11.86 -16.93
C ALA A 339 -10.55 -13.29 -16.38
N GLN A 340 -9.43 -13.55 -15.70
CA GLN A 340 -9.25 -14.81 -14.98
C GLN A 340 -10.14 -14.87 -13.72
N LYS A 341 -10.37 -13.71 -13.10
CA LYS A 341 -11.24 -13.56 -11.93
C LYS A 341 -12.06 -12.29 -12.03
N LEU A 342 -13.37 -12.45 -11.88
CA LEU A 342 -14.33 -11.36 -11.82
C LEU A 342 -14.91 -11.26 -10.40
N VAL A 343 -14.92 -10.07 -9.83
CA VAL A 343 -15.60 -9.77 -8.57
C VAL A 343 -16.62 -8.68 -8.83
N LEU A 344 -17.89 -8.98 -8.62
CA LEU A 344 -18.99 -8.03 -8.73
C LEU A 344 -19.45 -7.70 -7.30
N GLU A 345 -19.48 -6.42 -6.96
CA GLU A 345 -20.03 -5.95 -5.69
C GLU A 345 -21.23 -5.06 -6.00
N PHE A 346 -22.38 -5.47 -5.49
CA PHE A 346 -23.64 -4.76 -5.64
C PHE A 346 -24.10 -4.27 -4.27
N LEU A 347 -24.68 -3.07 -4.23
CA LEU A 347 -25.55 -2.72 -3.11
C LEU A 347 -26.80 -3.60 -3.21
N ASP A 348 -27.58 -3.38 -4.27
CA ASP A 348 -28.83 -4.07 -4.54
C ASP A 348 -28.78 -4.84 -5.87
N ILE A 349 -29.38 -6.03 -5.89
CA ILE A 349 -29.48 -6.91 -7.08
C ILE A 349 -30.70 -7.83 -6.98
N ASN A 350 -31.42 -7.96 -8.09
CA ASN A 350 -32.56 -8.89 -8.18
C ASN A 350 -32.10 -10.33 -8.47
N LEU A 351 -32.85 -11.33 -8.00
CA LEU A 351 -32.51 -12.73 -8.27
C LEU A 351 -32.49 -13.05 -9.78
N ASP A 352 -33.37 -12.42 -10.56
CA ASP A 352 -33.43 -12.55 -12.02
C ASP A 352 -32.12 -12.10 -12.70
N GLU A 353 -31.45 -11.11 -12.14
CA GLU A 353 -30.16 -10.62 -12.62
C GLU A 353 -29.05 -11.61 -12.29
N ILE A 354 -29.08 -12.21 -11.08
CA ILE A 354 -28.17 -13.30 -10.71
C ILE A 354 -28.32 -14.50 -11.64
N LEU A 355 -29.56 -14.85 -12.01
CA LEU A 355 -29.86 -15.91 -12.98
C LEU A 355 -29.28 -15.60 -14.36
N ASN A 356 -29.36 -14.35 -14.82
CA ASN A 356 -28.75 -13.92 -16.08
C ASN A 356 -27.22 -14.03 -16.04
N ILE A 357 -26.60 -13.67 -14.91
CA ILE A 357 -25.16 -13.85 -14.71
C ILE A 357 -24.77 -15.33 -14.75
N GLU A 358 -25.54 -16.20 -14.08
CA GLU A 358 -25.29 -17.66 -14.08
C GLU A 358 -25.38 -18.26 -15.49
N ARG A 359 -26.35 -17.81 -16.28
CA ARG A 359 -26.65 -18.35 -17.63
C ARG A 359 -25.78 -17.76 -18.74
N SER A 360 -25.11 -16.64 -18.50
CA SER A 360 -24.26 -15.97 -19.49
C SER A 360 -23.17 -16.91 -20.01
N ILE A 361 -23.10 -17.05 -21.33
CA ILE A 361 -22.13 -17.91 -22.02
C ILE A 361 -20.74 -17.30 -21.95
N GLU A 362 -20.68 -15.97 -22.04
CA GLU A 362 -19.49 -15.13 -22.04
C GLU A 362 -18.68 -15.27 -20.75
N LEU A 363 -19.34 -15.59 -19.63
CA LEU A 363 -18.69 -15.75 -18.33
C LEU A 363 -18.27 -17.18 -18.01
N LYS A 364 -18.62 -18.18 -18.83
CA LYS A 364 -18.26 -19.59 -18.57
C LYS A 364 -16.76 -19.85 -18.57
N SER A 365 -16.01 -19.07 -19.34
CA SER A 365 -14.54 -19.14 -19.44
C SER A 365 -13.82 -18.60 -18.19
N ILE A 366 -14.50 -17.78 -17.39
CA ILE A 366 -13.92 -17.14 -16.20
C ILE A 366 -13.73 -18.19 -15.10
N LYS A 367 -12.50 -18.31 -14.57
CA LYS A 367 -12.16 -19.32 -13.55
C LYS A 367 -12.86 -19.08 -12.22
N THR A 368 -13.17 -17.84 -11.87
CA THR A 368 -13.84 -17.50 -10.61
C THR A 368 -14.64 -16.21 -10.75
N ILE A 369 -15.92 -16.29 -10.46
CA ILE A 369 -16.86 -15.18 -10.37
C ILE A 369 -17.31 -15.10 -8.91
N LYS A 370 -17.08 -13.95 -8.27
CA LYS A 370 -17.58 -13.69 -6.92
C LYS A 370 -18.58 -12.54 -6.95
N ILE A 371 -19.78 -12.77 -6.46
CA ILE A 371 -20.80 -11.74 -6.26
C ILE A 371 -20.84 -11.42 -4.76
N ASN A 372 -20.67 -10.16 -4.39
CA ASN A 372 -20.91 -9.68 -3.04
C ASN A 372 -22.16 -8.81 -3.07
N ILE A 373 -23.10 -9.07 -2.17
CA ILE A 373 -24.40 -8.38 -2.12
C ILE A 373 -24.52 -7.72 -0.74
N SER A 374 -24.87 -6.44 -0.71
CA SER A 374 -24.86 -5.62 0.51
C SER A 374 -26.26 -5.31 1.06
N THR A 375 -27.31 -5.33 0.22
CA THR A 375 -28.73 -5.17 0.61
C THR A 375 -29.64 -6.24 -0.03
N LEU A 376 -30.92 -6.21 0.34
CA LEU A 376 -31.90 -7.28 0.16
C LEU A 376 -32.16 -7.63 -1.30
N ILE A 377 -32.05 -8.92 -1.62
CA ILE A 377 -32.50 -9.45 -2.90
C ILE A 377 -34.01 -9.29 -2.97
N CYS A 378 -34.49 -8.34 -3.77
CA CYS A 378 -35.92 -8.15 -3.98
C CYS A 378 -36.49 -9.35 -4.75
N VAL A 379 -37.43 -10.07 -4.13
CA VAL A 379 -38.06 -11.28 -4.69
C VAL A 379 -39.46 -10.97 -5.25
N GLN A 380 -39.79 -9.70 -5.46
CA GLN A 380 -41.19 -9.26 -5.55
C GLN A 380 -41.98 -9.84 -6.74
N ARG A 381 -41.39 -10.59 -7.70
CA ARG A 381 -42.10 -11.17 -8.85
C ARG A 381 -41.47 -12.44 -9.46
N ILE A 382 -41.28 -13.53 -8.71
CA ILE A 382 -40.56 -14.70 -9.26
C ILE A 382 -41.43 -15.96 -9.36
N VAL A 383 -41.58 -16.47 -10.58
CA VAL A 383 -42.22 -17.76 -10.91
C VAL A 383 -41.24 -18.91 -10.58
N PRO A 384 -41.69 -20.04 -9.97
CA PRO A 384 -40.83 -21.19 -9.62
C PRO A 384 -39.98 -21.78 -10.76
N ALA A 385 -40.34 -21.51 -12.02
CA ALA A 385 -39.59 -21.93 -13.21
C ALA A 385 -38.19 -21.28 -13.36
N PHE A 386 -37.88 -20.25 -12.56
CA PHE A 386 -36.62 -19.51 -12.60
C PHE A 386 -35.75 -19.82 -11.37
N SER A 387 -35.30 -21.06 -11.22
CA SER A 387 -34.32 -21.46 -10.19
C SER A 387 -32.89 -21.46 -10.74
N LEU A 388 -31.92 -21.21 -9.86
CA LEU A 388 -30.49 -21.36 -10.20
C LEU A 388 -30.18 -22.84 -10.41
N SER A 389 -29.24 -23.16 -11.29
CA SER A 389 -28.90 -24.57 -11.61
C SER A 389 -28.28 -25.31 -10.42
N GLY A 390 -27.58 -24.58 -9.55
CA GLY A 390 -26.84 -25.13 -8.41
C GLY A 390 -25.54 -25.86 -8.78
N GLN A 391 -25.11 -25.82 -10.05
CA GLN A 391 -24.00 -26.61 -10.59
C GLN A 391 -22.79 -25.79 -11.01
N ASN A 392 -22.89 -24.45 -11.05
CA ASN A 392 -21.83 -23.62 -11.60
C ASN A 392 -20.70 -23.37 -10.58
N ASN A 393 -19.70 -24.24 -10.58
CA ASN A 393 -18.60 -24.23 -9.59
C ASN A 393 -17.70 -22.98 -9.64
N ASN A 394 -17.73 -22.21 -10.73
CA ASN A 394 -16.94 -20.98 -10.83
C ASN A 394 -17.62 -19.78 -10.14
N LEU A 395 -18.92 -19.87 -9.86
CA LEU A 395 -19.73 -18.79 -9.27
C LEU A 395 -19.82 -18.95 -7.75
N SER A 396 -19.63 -17.85 -7.03
CA SER A 396 -19.78 -17.80 -5.57
C SER A 396 -20.44 -16.51 -5.13
N ILE A 397 -21.32 -16.59 -4.15
CA ILE A 397 -22.08 -15.46 -3.62
C ILE A 397 -21.73 -15.25 -2.15
N ASP A 398 -21.54 -14.01 -1.73
CA ASP A 398 -21.29 -13.59 -0.36
C ASP A 398 -22.32 -12.53 0.02
N LEU A 399 -23.26 -12.90 0.89
CA LEU A 399 -24.37 -12.06 1.32
C LEU A 399 -23.99 -11.36 2.62
N SER A 400 -23.76 -10.05 2.56
CA SER A 400 -23.31 -9.24 3.70
C SER A 400 -24.47 -8.51 4.40
N GLU A 401 -25.65 -8.48 3.79
CA GLU A 401 -26.83 -7.97 4.45
C GLU A 401 -27.33 -8.93 5.55
N GLU A 402 -27.72 -8.36 6.67
CA GLU A 402 -28.23 -9.06 7.85
C GLU A 402 -29.63 -9.64 7.61
N MET A 403 -29.70 -10.94 7.29
CA MET A 403 -30.97 -11.62 7.02
C MET A 403 -31.70 -11.98 8.31
N LEU A 404 -32.94 -11.51 8.44
CA LEU A 404 -33.79 -11.81 9.59
C LEU A 404 -34.35 -13.23 9.52
N ILE A 405 -34.07 -14.01 10.56
CA ILE A 405 -34.46 -15.40 10.71
C ILE A 405 -35.44 -15.53 11.88
N CYS A 406 -36.72 -15.66 11.54
CA CYS A 406 -37.81 -15.88 12.47
C CYS A 406 -38.85 -16.84 11.87
N ASP A 407 -39.73 -17.39 12.71
CA ASP A 407 -40.76 -18.34 12.27
C ASP A 407 -41.85 -17.69 11.38
N SER A 408 -41.93 -16.35 11.36
CA SER A 408 -42.98 -15.58 10.68
C SER A 408 -42.61 -15.03 9.29
N ARG A 409 -41.35 -15.10 8.85
CA ARG A 409 -40.91 -14.53 7.56
C ARG A 409 -40.48 -15.61 6.56
N ASN A 410 -41.00 -15.53 5.34
CA ASN A 410 -40.82 -16.49 4.24
C ASN A 410 -39.44 -16.44 3.54
N PHE A 411 -38.42 -15.79 4.11
CA PHE A 411 -37.09 -15.69 3.48
C PHE A 411 -36.39 -17.05 3.30
N LEU A 412 -36.79 -18.07 4.08
CA LEU A 412 -36.30 -19.45 3.90
C LEU A 412 -36.57 -20.00 2.50
N ASN A 413 -37.69 -19.62 1.88
CA ASN A 413 -38.07 -20.09 0.55
C ASN A 413 -37.06 -19.63 -0.52
N ILE A 414 -36.37 -18.50 -0.32
CA ILE A 414 -35.35 -18.04 -1.28
C ILE A 414 -34.24 -19.08 -1.42
N PHE A 415 -33.75 -19.57 -0.28
CA PHE A 415 -32.61 -20.48 -0.22
C PHE A 415 -32.94 -21.89 -0.72
N SER A 416 -34.14 -22.38 -0.39
CA SER A 416 -34.57 -23.73 -0.76
C SER A 416 -35.20 -23.81 -2.15
N THR A 417 -36.09 -22.87 -2.50
CA THR A 417 -36.89 -22.92 -3.74
C THR A 417 -36.05 -22.56 -4.97
N TYR A 418 -35.07 -21.66 -4.83
CA TYR A 418 -34.27 -21.17 -5.97
C TYR A 418 -32.83 -21.68 -6.01
N ASN A 419 -32.50 -22.72 -5.22
CA ASN A 419 -31.15 -23.30 -5.11
C ASN A 419 -30.03 -22.32 -4.70
N PHE A 420 -30.38 -21.15 -4.15
CA PHE A 420 -29.43 -20.08 -3.81
C PHE A 420 -28.35 -20.55 -2.81
N LYS A 421 -28.72 -21.46 -1.89
CA LYS A 421 -27.78 -22.01 -0.89
C LYS A 421 -26.56 -22.73 -1.46
N ASN A 422 -26.62 -23.19 -2.71
CA ASN A 422 -25.52 -23.90 -3.39
C ASN A 422 -24.45 -22.95 -3.96
N TYR A 423 -24.68 -21.65 -3.92
CA TYR A 423 -23.71 -20.64 -4.34
C TYR A 423 -23.11 -19.86 -3.16
N LEU A 424 -23.72 -19.97 -1.99
CA LEU A 424 -23.32 -19.19 -0.82
C LEU A 424 -21.97 -19.61 -0.26
N THR A 425 -21.10 -18.62 -0.11
CA THR A 425 -19.80 -18.72 0.55
C THR A 425 -19.71 -17.84 1.79
N GLY A 426 -20.63 -16.88 1.96
CA GLY A 426 -20.75 -16.07 3.17
C GLY A 426 -22.18 -15.59 3.40
N ILE A 427 -22.58 -15.49 4.67
CA ILE A 427 -23.92 -15.02 5.06
C ILE A 427 -23.92 -14.32 6.43
N ASP A 428 -24.75 -13.29 6.56
CA ASP A 428 -25.09 -12.60 7.82
C ASP A 428 -26.52 -12.95 8.23
N LEU A 429 -26.71 -13.36 9.49
CA LEU A 429 -28.00 -13.82 10.02
C LEU A 429 -28.35 -13.10 11.32
N SER A 430 -29.54 -12.52 11.42
CA SER A 430 -30.12 -12.02 12.67
C SER A 430 -31.17 -13.00 13.19
N LEU A 431 -30.90 -13.58 14.35
CA LEU A 431 -31.65 -14.69 14.92
C LEU A 431 -32.68 -14.20 15.94
N HIS A 432 -33.91 -14.73 15.91
CA HIS A 432 -34.98 -14.36 16.87
C HIS A 432 -35.31 -15.44 17.91
N HIS A 433 -34.89 -16.68 17.70
CA HIS A 433 -35.17 -17.80 18.61
C HIS A 433 -33.90 -18.57 18.98
N GLY A 434 -33.87 -19.18 20.16
CA GLY A 434 -32.70 -19.91 20.65
C GLY A 434 -32.64 -21.38 20.21
N SER A 435 -33.69 -21.87 19.56
CA SER A 435 -33.91 -23.28 19.21
C SER A 435 -33.47 -23.66 17.80
N PHE A 436 -32.78 -22.78 17.07
CA PHE A 436 -32.23 -23.14 15.76
C PHE A 436 -31.29 -24.34 15.87
N ASP A 437 -31.56 -25.35 15.05
CA ASP A 437 -30.83 -26.60 15.01
C ASP A 437 -30.22 -26.83 13.62
N ARG A 438 -29.64 -28.02 13.44
CA ARG A 438 -29.03 -28.41 12.17
C ARG A 438 -30.01 -28.33 11.00
N ILE A 439 -31.23 -28.86 11.18
CA ILE A 439 -32.23 -28.99 10.10
C ILE A 439 -32.62 -27.59 9.60
N TYR A 440 -32.72 -26.63 10.52
CA TYR A 440 -33.01 -25.25 10.17
C TYR A 440 -31.90 -24.65 9.29
N PHE A 441 -30.63 -24.76 9.69
CA PHE A 441 -29.52 -24.21 8.92
C PHE A 441 -29.30 -24.91 7.57
N GLU A 442 -29.63 -26.20 7.42
CA GLU A 442 -29.55 -26.92 6.13
C GLU A 442 -30.52 -26.38 5.06
N LYS A 443 -31.57 -25.66 5.48
CA LYS A 443 -32.49 -24.96 4.56
C LYS A 443 -31.86 -23.70 3.98
N ILE A 444 -30.96 -23.04 4.72
CA ILE A 444 -30.37 -21.75 4.37
C ILE A 444 -29.02 -21.92 3.68
N VAL A 445 -28.17 -22.80 4.20
CA VAL A 445 -26.77 -22.91 3.77
C VAL A 445 -26.37 -24.34 3.42
N ASN A 446 -25.41 -24.44 2.50
CA ASN A 446 -24.62 -25.65 2.33
C ASN A 446 -23.35 -25.57 3.20
N PHE A 447 -23.28 -26.40 4.25
CA PHE A 447 -22.12 -26.44 5.17
C PHE A 447 -20.77 -26.72 4.48
N LYS A 448 -20.78 -27.29 3.28
CA LYS A 448 -19.58 -27.57 2.49
C LYS A 448 -19.08 -26.36 1.70
N LEU A 449 -19.76 -25.21 1.69
CA LEU A 449 -19.39 -24.06 0.87
C LEU A 449 -19.09 -22.80 1.68
N ILE A 450 -19.75 -22.63 2.83
CA ILE A 450 -19.61 -21.43 3.66
C ILE A 450 -18.20 -21.28 4.24
N LYS A 451 -17.59 -20.14 3.92
CA LYS A 451 -16.27 -19.69 4.41
C LYS A 451 -16.38 -18.60 5.48
N ARG A 452 -17.49 -17.86 5.49
CA ARG A 452 -17.75 -16.72 6.38
C ARG A 452 -19.17 -16.82 6.95
N LEU A 453 -19.32 -16.65 8.26
CA LEU A 453 -20.64 -16.61 8.92
C LEU A 453 -20.67 -15.46 9.92
N LYS A 454 -21.68 -14.59 9.84
CA LYS A 454 -22.04 -13.66 10.91
C LYS A 454 -23.39 -14.06 11.49
N MET A 455 -23.49 -14.07 12.82
CA MET A 455 -24.77 -14.25 13.52
C MET A 455 -24.96 -13.17 14.57
N ASP A 456 -26.09 -12.49 14.53
CA ASP A 456 -26.57 -11.58 15.56
C ASP A 456 -27.66 -12.26 16.40
N LEU A 457 -27.53 -12.13 17.72
CA LEU A 457 -28.39 -12.75 18.72
C LEU A 457 -29.12 -11.70 19.58
N GLU A 458 -29.18 -10.44 19.17
CA GLU A 458 -29.88 -9.37 19.89
C GLU A 458 -31.31 -9.76 20.26
N ASN A 459 -32.04 -10.32 19.30
CA ASN A 459 -33.44 -10.72 19.45
C ASN A 459 -33.62 -12.13 20.06
N VAL A 460 -32.54 -12.86 20.35
CA VAL A 460 -32.61 -14.18 20.98
C VAL A 460 -32.66 -14.02 22.51
N LYS A 461 -33.65 -14.66 23.15
CA LYS A 461 -33.78 -14.66 24.63
C LYS A 461 -32.46 -15.04 25.32
N GLY A 462 -31.90 -14.09 26.07
CA GLY A 462 -30.66 -14.27 26.82
C GLY A 462 -29.39 -14.34 25.96
N ASN A 463 -29.46 -13.89 24.70
CA ASN A 463 -28.33 -13.70 23.80
C ASN A 463 -27.54 -15.01 23.54
N ARG A 464 -28.23 -16.16 23.52
CA ARG A 464 -27.59 -17.48 23.43
C ARG A 464 -28.44 -18.51 22.70
N LEU A 465 -27.79 -19.42 21.99
CA LEU A 465 -28.43 -20.59 21.39
C LEU A 465 -28.46 -21.77 22.37
N LYS A 466 -29.46 -22.66 22.22
CA LYS A 466 -29.55 -23.92 22.99
C LYS A 466 -28.36 -24.84 22.70
N SER A 467 -27.91 -24.85 21.44
CA SER A 467 -26.79 -25.64 20.93
C SER A 467 -25.99 -24.85 19.89
N TYR A 468 -24.67 -25.08 19.83
CA TYR A 468 -23.78 -24.52 18.82
C TYR A 468 -23.14 -25.62 17.94
N LYS A 469 -23.52 -26.90 18.13
CA LYS A 469 -22.87 -28.06 17.48
C LYS A 469 -22.87 -27.98 15.94
N PHE A 470 -23.83 -27.30 15.33
CA PHE A 470 -23.88 -27.12 13.88
C PHE A 470 -22.63 -26.40 13.33
N LEU A 471 -21.95 -25.59 14.14
CA LEU A 471 -20.69 -24.95 13.74
C LEU A 471 -19.59 -25.97 13.40
N GLU A 472 -19.64 -27.18 13.97
CA GLU A 472 -18.70 -28.27 13.66
C GLU A 472 -18.96 -28.91 12.28
N LEU A 473 -20.12 -28.64 11.65
CA LEU A 473 -20.48 -29.20 10.34
C LEU A 473 -19.83 -28.45 9.17
N PHE A 474 -19.41 -27.20 9.39
CA PHE A 474 -18.80 -26.40 8.33
C PHE A 474 -17.39 -26.91 7.97
N GLN A 475 -17.20 -27.28 6.70
CA GLN A 475 -15.92 -27.81 6.24
C GLN A 475 -14.87 -26.71 5.97
N PHE A 476 -15.31 -25.52 5.52
CA PHE A 476 -14.40 -24.44 5.11
C PHE A 476 -14.62 -23.12 5.86
N LEU A 477 -15.36 -23.13 6.98
CA LEU A 477 -15.61 -21.91 7.75
C LEU A 477 -14.30 -21.40 8.35
N THR A 478 -13.80 -20.30 7.78
CA THR A 478 -12.55 -19.65 8.20
C THR A 478 -12.80 -18.38 9.03
N LYS A 479 -13.96 -17.75 8.88
CA LYS A 479 -14.32 -16.49 9.55
C LYS A 479 -15.67 -16.61 10.25
N LEU A 480 -15.70 -16.38 11.55
CA LEU A 480 -16.92 -16.37 12.36
C LEU A 480 -17.06 -15.04 13.09
N THR A 481 -18.19 -14.36 12.90
CA THR A 481 -18.56 -13.15 13.64
C THR A 481 -19.81 -13.42 14.45
N LEU A 482 -19.81 -13.07 15.74
CA LEU A 482 -20.95 -13.25 16.63
C LEU A 482 -21.26 -11.91 17.30
N LYS A 483 -22.43 -11.36 16.99
CA LYS A 483 -22.95 -10.11 17.56
C LYS A 483 -23.94 -10.38 18.68
N ASN A 484 -24.01 -9.46 19.64
CA ASN A 484 -24.95 -9.47 20.76
C ASN A 484 -25.04 -10.82 21.47
N ILE A 485 -23.88 -11.42 21.79
CA ILE A 485 -23.78 -12.82 22.21
C ILE A 485 -23.31 -12.99 23.66
N LYS A 486 -23.93 -13.94 24.37
CA LYS A 486 -23.43 -14.46 25.65
C LYS A 486 -22.45 -15.61 25.42
N LEU A 487 -21.17 -15.35 25.70
CA LEU A 487 -20.08 -16.32 25.60
C LEU A 487 -20.20 -17.37 26.70
N THR A 488 -20.60 -18.58 26.31
CA THR A 488 -20.78 -19.72 27.21
C THR A 488 -19.70 -20.78 27.03
N ASN A 489 -19.52 -21.66 28.02
CA ASN A 489 -18.67 -22.85 27.89
C ASN A 489 -18.96 -23.70 26.64
N LYS A 490 -20.24 -23.82 26.25
CA LYS A 490 -20.62 -24.62 25.07
C LYS A 490 -20.02 -24.02 23.80
N LEU A 491 -20.09 -22.70 23.65
CA LEU A 491 -19.52 -21.98 22.52
C LEU A 491 -17.99 -22.04 22.52
N PHE A 492 -17.36 -21.77 23.67
CA PHE A 492 -15.90 -21.85 23.82
C PHE A 492 -15.35 -23.24 23.46
N LYS A 493 -16.03 -24.31 23.89
CA LYS A 493 -15.65 -25.69 23.54
C LYS A 493 -15.60 -25.91 22.03
N ILE A 494 -16.57 -25.37 21.30
CA ILE A 494 -16.69 -25.53 19.84
C ILE A 494 -15.62 -24.71 19.12
N ILE A 495 -15.38 -23.46 19.56
CA ILE A 495 -14.35 -22.60 18.99
C ILE A 495 -12.96 -23.21 19.19
N ILE A 496 -12.64 -23.71 20.39
CA ILE A 496 -11.35 -24.37 20.68
C ILE A 496 -11.14 -25.59 19.77
N ARG A 497 -12.20 -26.38 19.53
CA ARG A 497 -12.13 -27.62 18.74
C ARG A 497 -12.11 -27.41 17.24
N SER A 498 -12.44 -26.21 16.76
CA SER A 498 -12.45 -25.94 15.33
C SER A 498 -11.06 -26.11 14.73
N LYS A 499 -10.99 -26.81 13.58
CA LYS A 499 -9.75 -27.00 12.82
C LYS A 499 -9.62 -26.02 11.64
N CYS A 500 -10.73 -25.41 11.23
CA CYS A 500 -10.79 -24.59 10.01
C CYS A 500 -10.89 -23.09 10.30
N LEU A 501 -11.35 -22.68 11.50
CA LEU A 501 -11.47 -21.27 11.85
C LEU A 501 -10.09 -20.61 11.92
N VAL A 502 -9.94 -19.50 11.20
CA VAL A 502 -8.74 -18.66 11.17
C VAL A 502 -8.96 -17.35 11.92
N SER A 503 -10.18 -16.80 11.84
CA SER A 503 -10.56 -15.53 12.46
C SER A 503 -11.89 -15.64 13.20
N VAL A 504 -11.93 -15.10 14.42
CA VAL A 504 -13.15 -15.01 15.23
C VAL A 504 -13.36 -13.58 15.72
N VAL A 505 -14.58 -13.08 15.59
CA VAL A 505 -14.98 -11.73 16.02
C VAL A 505 -16.19 -11.83 16.94
N PHE A 506 -16.13 -11.11 18.06
CA PHE A 506 -17.25 -10.93 18.98
C PHE A 506 -17.56 -9.44 19.11
N GLU A 507 -18.81 -9.07 18.97
CA GLU A 507 -19.31 -7.69 19.07
C GLU A 507 -20.54 -7.67 19.99
N GLY A 508 -20.66 -6.68 20.88
CA GLY A 508 -21.81 -6.63 21.80
C GLY A 508 -21.88 -7.84 22.76
N PHE A 509 -20.76 -8.32 23.29
CA PHE A 509 -20.72 -9.63 23.97
C PHE A 509 -20.84 -9.56 25.50
N ARG A 510 -21.32 -10.65 26.11
CA ARG A 510 -21.35 -10.85 27.57
C ARG A 510 -20.63 -12.15 27.95
N VAL A 511 -19.95 -12.20 29.08
CA VAL A 511 -19.22 -13.41 29.50
C VAL A 511 -19.92 -14.10 30.67
N THR A 512 -19.97 -15.44 30.69
CA THR A 512 -20.46 -16.17 31.86
C THR A 512 -19.41 -16.29 32.95
N ASN A 513 -19.76 -15.96 34.19
CA ASN A 513 -18.89 -16.05 35.38
C ASN A 513 -18.52 -17.48 35.81
N ARG A 514 -18.93 -18.53 35.08
CA ARG A 514 -18.69 -19.93 35.46
C ARG A 514 -18.16 -20.69 34.25
N ASN A 515 -16.86 -21.00 34.21
CA ASN A 515 -16.28 -21.82 33.16
C ASN A 515 -15.57 -23.10 33.65
N LYS A 516 -15.70 -24.16 32.85
CA LYS A 516 -14.93 -25.40 33.00
C LYS A 516 -13.55 -25.19 32.38
N ASN A 517 -12.49 -25.68 33.03
CA ASN A 517 -11.15 -25.71 32.43
C ASN A 517 -11.14 -26.65 31.22
N PHE A 518 -10.90 -26.10 30.03
CA PHE A 518 -10.74 -26.90 28.80
C PHE A 518 -9.31 -27.44 28.71
N LYS A 519 -9.14 -28.76 28.55
CA LYS A 519 -7.82 -29.37 28.37
C LYS A 519 -7.22 -29.06 26.98
N ASN A 520 -8.07 -28.97 25.96
CA ASN A 520 -7.63 -28.82 24.57
C ASN A 520 -7.10 -27.41 24.25
N PHE A 521 -6.16 -27.34 23.31
CA PHE A 521 -5.66 -26.10 22.69
C PHE A 521 -6.14 -26.02 21.24
N ASN A 522 -6.23 -24.80 20.72
CA ASN A 522 -6.52 -24.56 19.31
C ASN A 522 -5.25 -24.16 18.57
N GLU A 523 -5.13 -24.65 17.33
CA GLU A 523 -3.96 -24.42 16.46
C GLU A 523 -4.36 -23.90 15.07
N SER A 524 -5.59 -23.43 14.88
CA SER A 524 -6.05 -22.90 13.59
C SER A 524 -6.25 -21.38 13.60
N ILE A 525 -6.69 -20.83 14.73
CA ILE A 525 -7.07 -19.42 14.85
C ILE A 525 -5.82 -18.56 14.96
N ILE A 526 -5.70 -17.61 14.03
CA ILE A 526 -4.59 -16.66 13.92
C ILE A 526 -5.03 -15.26 14.40
N GLN A 527 -6.32 -14.94 14.29
CA GLN A 527 -6.86 -13.63 14.62
C GLN A 527 -8.10 -13.71 15.52
N MET A 528 -8.13 -12.88 16.56
CA MET A 528 -9.30 -12.69 17.40
C MET A 528 -9.59 -11.21 17.63
N LYS A 529 -10.87 -10.86 17.60
CA LYS A 529 -11.36 -9.50 17.80
C LYS A 529 -12.52 -9.49 18.78
N PHE A 530 -12.48 -8.58 19.75
CA PHE A 530 -13.54 -8.35 20.73
C PHE A 530 -13.88 -6.87 20.73
N TYR A 531 -15.17 -6.58 20.53
CA TYR A 531 -15.73 -5.24 20.50
C TYR A 531 -16.90 -5.16 21.47
N ASP A 532 -16.98 -4.05 22.19
CA ASP A 532 -18.16 -3.58 22.91
C ASP A 532 -18.74 -4.60 23.90
N PRO A 533 -18.05 -4.88 25.02
CA PRO A 533 -18.58 -5.78 26.03
C PRO A 533 -19.80 -5.18 26.72
N ASN A 534 -20.92 -5.92 26.67
CA ASN A 534 -22.20 -5.57 27.28
C ASN A 534 -22.28 -5.89 28.79
N THR A 535 -21.23 -6.48 29.35
CA THR A 535 -21.07 -6.78 30.79
C THR A 535 -19.59 -6.82 31.12
N CYS A 536 -19.29 -6.80 32.42
CA CYS A 536 -17.96 -7.01 32.98
C CYS A 536 -17.21 -8.20 32.39
N LEU A 537 -15.93 -7.98 32.13
CA LEU A 537 -15.00 -9.04 31.73
C LEU A 537 -14.75 -10.00 32.89
N SER A 538 -14.43 -11.24 32.58
CA SER A 538 -14.10 -12.25 33.59
C SER A 538 -12.69 -12.81 33.35
N VAL A 539 -12.01 -13.21 34.42
CA VAL A 539 -10.71 -13.92 34.34
C VAL A 539 -10.79 -15.12 33.39
N HIS A 540 -11.95 -15.76 33.31
CA HIS A 540 -12.20 -16.88 32.41
C HIS A 540 -12.01 -16.54 30.92
N LEU A 541 -12.38 -15.33 30.50
CA LEU A 541 -12.15 -14.89 29.12
C LEU A 541 -10.64 -14.90 28.81
N PHE A 542 -9.83 -14.33 29.70
CA PHE A 542 -8.38 -14.26 29.54
C PHE A 542 -7.72 -15.64 29.57
N THR A 543 -8.17 -16.54 30.46
CA THR A 543 -7.69 -17.94 30.44
C THR A 543 -8.06 -18.68 29.16
N PHE A 544 -9.20 -18.36 28.54
CA PHE A 544 -9.61 -18.91 27.25
C PHE A 544 -8.69 -18.42 26.13
N LEU A 545 -8.30 -17.14 26.14
CA LEU A 545 -7.41 -16.56 25.12
C LEU A 545 -6.04 -17.25 25.06
N GLY A 546 -5.48 -17.65 26.20
CA GLY A 546 -4.21 -18.39 26.22
C GLY A 546 -4.28 -19.81 25.63
N LYS A 547 -5.46 -20.31 25.24
CA LYS A 547 -5.63 -21.63 24.58
C LYS A 547 -5.36 -21.62 23.07
N PHE A 548 -5.11 -20.47 22.45
CA PHE A 548 -4.96 -20.33 21.00
C PHE A 548 -3.48 -20.20 20.59
N ARG A 549 -2.78 -21.32 20.42
CA ARG A 549 -1.32 -21.35 20.25
C ARG A 549 -0.79 -20.61 19.02
N ARG A 550 -1.57 -20.54 17.94
CA ARG A 550 -1.20 -19.83 16.70
C ARG A 550 -1.77 -18.42 16.60
N LEU A 551 -2.37 -17.90 17.67
CA LEU A 551 -2.88 -16.53 17.69
C LEU A 551 -1.70 -15.57 17.51
N LYS A 552 -1.80 -14.72 16.48
CA LYS A 552 -0.80 -13.70 16.14
C LYS A 552 -1.35 -12.29 16.21
N HIS A 553 -2.65 -12.12 15.94
CA HIS A 553 -3.29 -10.81 15.93
C HIS A 553 -4.45 -10.77 16.92
N PHE A 554 -4.36 -9.89 17.90
CA PHE A 554 -5.39 -9.72 18.92
C PHE A 554 -5.87 -8.27 18.99
N PHE A 555 -7.17 -8.09 18.89
CA PHE A 555 -7.83 -6.79 18.92
C PHE A 555 -8.88 -6.78 20.02
N PHE A 556 -8.82 -5.79 20.89
CA PHE A 556 -9.70 -5.68 22.02
C PHE A 556 -10.10 -4.22 22.22
N THR A 557 -11.37 -3.94 21.96
CA THR A 557 -11.90 -2.59 21.94
C THR A 557 -13.09 -2.50 22.88
N LEU A 558 -13.04 -1.51 23.75
CA LEU A 558 -14.05 -1.18 24.73
C LEU A 558 -14.73 0.13 24.29
N TYR A 559 -15.68 0.08 23.36
CA TYR A 559 -16.62 1.19 23.16
C TYR A 559 -17.97 0.81 23.79
N SER A 560 -18.62 1.79 24.43
CA SER A 560 -19.97 1.66 24.97
C SER A 560 -20.90 2.52 24.13
N ILE A 561 -21.68 1.92 23.23
CA ILE A 561 -22.68 2.65 22.42
C ILE A 561 -23.98 2.88 23.23
N GLN A 562 -23.91 3.16 24.53
CA GLN A 562 -25.13 3.36 25.34
C GLN A 562 -25.05 4.58 26.22
N GLU A 563 -26.04 5.47 26.03
CA GLU A 563 -26.35 6.72 26.76
C GLU A 563 -26.58 6.53 28.28
N ASN A 564 -26.58 5.29 28.78
CA ASN A 564 -26.73 5.02 30.21
C ASN A 564 -25.37 4.85 30.89
N ASN A 565 -24.88 5.99 31.39
CA ASN A 565 -23.71 6.15 32.25
C ASN A 565 -23.52 4.99 33.26
N ASP A 566 -24.58 4.52 33.93
CA ASP A 566 -24.52 3.46 34.96
C ASP A 566 -23.87 2.14 34.51
N ARG A 567 -24.03 1.74 33.23
CA ARG A 567 -23.45 0.47 32.74
C ARG A 567 -21.94 0.54 32.61
N ILE A 568 -21.42 1.71 32.23
CA ILE A 568 -19.99 1.99 32.05
C ILE A 568 -19.26 1.82 33.39
N TYR A 569 -19.78 2.41 34.47
CA TYR A 569 -19.25 2.27 35.84
C TYR A 569 -19.13 0.78 36.24
N SER A 570 -20.18 0.01 35.99
CA SER A 570 -20.21 -1.41 36.37
C SER A 570 -19.13 -2.24 35.67
N ILE A 571 -18.74 -1.90 34.43
CA ILE A 571 -17.70 -2.59 33.68
C ILE A 571 -16.32 -2.27 34.27
N TYR A 572 -16.04 -0.99 34.54
CA TYR A 572 -14.76 -0.53 35.10
C TYR A 572 -14.47 -1.12 36.48
N ASP A 573 -15.44 -1.07 37.41
CA ASP A 573 -15.28 -1.59 38.77
C ASP A 573 -14.94 -3.08 38.79
N LYS A 574 -15.50 -3.87 37.86
CA LYS A 574 -15.19 -5.31 37.81
C LYS A 574 -13.89 -5.61 37.08
N ILE A 575 -13.51 -4.78 36.12
CA ILE A 575 -12.21 -4.84 35.46
C ILE A 575 -11.09 -4.57 36.49
N SER A 576 -11.26 -3.60 37.40
CA SER A 576 -10.33 -3.30 38.51
C SER A 576 -10.00 -4.48 39.42
N ASN A 577 -10.93 -5.45 39.51
CA ASN A 577 -10.82 -6.62 40.36
C ASN A 577 -10.26 -7.87 39.63
N LEU A 578 -9.89 -7.75 38.35
CA LEU A 578 -9.37 -8.88 37.56
C LEU A 578 -7.94 -9.25 37.97
N LYS A 579 -7.81 -10.25 38.84
CA LYS A 579 -6.53 -10.94 39.07
C LYS A 579 -6.39 -12.11 38.11
N VAL A 580 -5.72 -11.88 36.97
CA VAL A 580 -5.38 -12.94 36.00
C VAL A 580 -3.96 -13.42 36.26
N VAL A 581 -3.82 -14.63 36.79
CA VAL A 581 -2.52 -15.29 36.95
C VAL A 581 -2.31 -16.27 35.79
N ARG A 582 -1.10 -16.32 35.24
CA ARG A 582 -0.72 -17.30 34.21
C ARG A 582 -1.04 -18.72 34.70
N PRO A 583 -1.87 -19.50 33.99
CA PRO A 583 -2.13 -20.89 34.36
C PRO A 583 -0.84 -21.71 34.29
N LYS A 584 -0.56 -22.51 35.33
CA LYS A 584 0.63 -23.39 35.40
C LYS A 584 0.75 -24.34 34.19
N ASP A 585 -0.39 -24.75 33.64
CA ASP A 585 -0.47 -25.69 32.51
C ASP A 585 -0.09 -25.07 31.15
N PHE A 586 0.15 -23.75 31.07
CA PHE A 586 0.51 -23.08 29.82
C PHE A 586 2.03 -23.06 29.66
N LEU A 587 2.57 -24.16 29.14
CA LEU A 587 4.00 -24.32 28.85
C LEU A 587 4.50 -23.23 27.88
N ASN A 588 3.75 -22.94 26.81
CA ASN A 588 4.04 -21.89 25.82
C ASN A 588 2.84 -20.97 25.63
N LEU A 589 3.05 -19.66 25.77
CA LEU A 589 2.05 -18.63 25.46
C LEU A 589 1.98 -18.38 23.94
N PRO A 590 0.83 -17.98 23.39
CA PRO A 590 0.73 -17.54 22.00
C PRO A 590 1.63 -16.33 21.74
N LYS A 591 2.40 -16.38 20.64
CA LYS A 591 3.33 -15.32 20.25
C LYS A 591 2.63 -14.30 19.35
N LEU A 592 2.30 -13.13 19.90
CA LEU A 592 1.62 -12.10 19.14
C LEU A 592 2.59 -11.34 18.23
N GLU A 593 2.14 -11.03 17.01
CA GLU A 593 2.78 -10.11 16.08
C GLU A 593 2.14 -8.72 16.15
N LEU A 594 0.83 -8.66 16.43
CA LEU A 594 0.04 -7.42 16.50
C LEU A 594 -0.94 -7.46 17.68
N LEU A 595 -0.89 -6.41 18.50
CA LEU A 595 -1.81 -6.18 19.60
C LEU A 595 -2.46 -4.80 19.45
N LYS A 596 -3.80 -4.75 19.49
CA LYS A 596 -4.56 -3.51 19.53
C LYS A 596 -5.50 -3.52 20.73
N TYR A 597 -5.35 -2.51 21.59
CA TYR A 597 -6.25 -2.23 22.69
C TYR A 597 -6.78 -0.80 22.55
N GLU A 598 -8.09 -0.67 22.49
CA GLU A 598 -8.79 0.61 22.47
C GLU A 598 -9.78 0.68 23.62
N ASN A 599 -9.82 1.83 24.29
CA ASN A 599 -10.85 2.13 25.25
C ASN A 599 -11.18 3.62 25.20
N ASP A 600 -12.47 3.92 25.24
CA ASP A 600 -12.99 5.28 25.29
C ASP A 600 -13.06 5.72 26.74
N PHE A 601 -12.22 6.70 27.10
CA PHE A 601 -12.19 7.21 28.46
C PHE A 601 -12.81 8.60 28.46
N ASP A 602 -14.09 8.68 28.79
CA ASP A 602 -14.61 9.92 29.33
C ASP A 602 -13.91 10.18 30.67
N SER A 603 -13.40 11.40 30.81
CA SER A 603 -12.39 11.91 31.76
C SER A 603 -12.54 11.59 33.26
N ILE A 604 -13.54 10.83 33.68
CA ILE A 604 -13.88 10.57 35.08
C ILE A 604 -13.33 9.21 35.57
N HIS A 605 -13.06 8.22 34.69
CA HIS A 605 -12.74 6.85 35.13
C HIS A 605 -11.44 6.29 34.57
N THR A 606 -10.43 6.16 35.42
CA THR A 606 -9.16 5.51 35.08
C THR A 606 -9.12 4.10 35.66
N ALA A 607 -8.98 3.07 34.82
CA ALA A 607 -8.74 1.71 35.30
C ALA A 607 -7.48 1.71 36.19
N PRO A 608 -7.48 1.16 37.42
CA PRO A 608 -6.39 1.34 38.38
C PRO A 608 -5.19 0.42 38.14
N PHE A 609 -5.05 -0.16 36.95
CA PHE A 609 -4.02 -1.16 36.65
C PHE A 609 -3.72 -1.20 35.15
N SER A 610 -2.57 -1.78 34.79
CA SER A 610 -2.19 -2.03 33.40
C SER A 610 -2.96 -3.21 32.79
N ILE A 611 -3.82 -2.94 31.79
CA ILE A 611 -4.42 -3.98 30.96
C ILE A 611 -3.37 -4.71 30.10
N LEU A 612 -2.27 -4.04 29.74
CA LEU A 612 -1.17 -4.65 29.01
C LEU A 612 -0.52 -5.77 29.83
N ASN A 613 -0.42 -5.57 31.15
CA ASN A 613 0.03 -6.60 32.09
C ASN A 613 -0.90 -7.83 32.09
N ILE A 614 -2.21 -7.62 32.08
CA ILE A 614 -3.17 -8.73 31.93
C ILE A 614 -2.94 -9.50 30.62
N PHE A 615 -2.71 -8.80 29.50
CA PHE A 615 -2.40 -9.45 28.24
C PHE A 615 -1.07 -10.21 28.27
N SER A 616 -0.05 -9.67 28.94
CA SER A 616 1.25 -10.33 29.09
C SER A 616 1.19 -11.66 29.86
N ASN A 617 0.19 -11.83 30.73
CA ASN A 617 -0.06 -13.10 31.43
C ASN A 617 -0.69 -14.17 30.53
N CYS A 618 -1.26 -13.76 29.40
CA CYS A 618 -1.97 -14.63 28.45
C CYS A 618 -1.21 -14.85 27.14
N PHE A 619 -0.27 -13.97 26.81
CA PHE A 619 0.42 -13.92 25.53
C PHE A 619 1.90 -13.63 25.71
N ASP A 620 2.73 -14.19 24.82
CA ASP A 620 4.11 -13.77 24.66
C ASP A 620 4.14 -12.52 23.77
N LEU A 621 4.52 -11.39 24.39
CA LEU A 621 4.55 -10.08 23.75
C LEU A 621 5.96 -9.66 23.31
N GLU A 622 6.99 -10.45 23.61
CA GLU A 622 8.42 -10.09 23.44
C GLU A 622 8.76 -9.71 22.00
N ASN A 623 8.15 -10.42 21.04
CA ASN A 623 8.41 -10.29 19.61
C ASN A 623 7.29 -9.58 18.84
N ILE A 624 6.45 -8.79 19.52
CA ILE A 624 5.43 -7.97 18.86
C ILE A 624 6.10 -7.00 17.87
N VAL A 625 5.48 -6.87 16.69
CA VAL A 625 5.91 -5.95 15.63
C VAL A 625 5.08 -4.67 15.64
N GLY A 626 3.79 -4.76 15.98
CA GLY A 626 2.86 -3.64 16.06
C GLY A 626 2.07 -3.62 17.37
N LEU A 627 2.04 -2.45 18.02
CA LEU A 627 1.24 -2.21 19.21
C LEU A 627 0.42 -0.93 19.05
N MET A 628 -0.89 -1.04 19.19
CA MET A 628 -1.79 0.10 19.38
C MET A 628 -2.36 0.01 20.79
N TYR A 629 -2.08 1.01 21.62
CA TYR A 629 -2.42 1.00 23.03
C TYR A 629 -3.06 2.33 23.44
N SER A 630 -4.40 2.34 23.51
CA SER A 630 -5.19 3.46 23.99
C SER A 630 -5.61 3.23 25.44
N THR A 631 -5.05 4.01 26.37
CA THR A 631 -5.25 3.88 27.81
C THR A 631 -5.56 5.23 28.46
N ALA A 632 -6.24 5.22 29.61
CA ALA A 632 -6.49 6.41 30.39
C ALA A 632 -5.19 6.96 30.96
N CYS A 633 -4.38 6.06 31.51
CA CYS A 633 -3.10 6.36 32.13
C CYS A 633 -2.16 5.16 31.99
N LEU A 634 -0.88 5.42 32.21
CA LEU A 634 0.19 4.42 32.23
C LEU A 634 0.50 4.02 33.68
N PHE A 635 1.03 2.80 33.84
CA PHE A 635 1.40 2.21 35.13
C PHE A 635 2.86 1.75 35.15
N LYS A 636 3.33 1.35 36.34
CA LYS A 636 4.68 0.81 36.51
C LYS A 636 4.88 -0.46 35.68
N GLU A 637 3.89 -1.34 35.68
CA GLU A 637 3.90 -2.61 34.95
C GLU A 637 4.04 -2.40 33.44
N ASP A 638 3.53 -1.29 32.90
CA ASP A 638 3.71 -0.97 31.48
C ASP A 638 5.20 -0.79 31.16
N ILE A 639 5.97 -0.12 32.02
CA ILE A 639 7.42 0.07 31.81
C ILE A 639 8.13 -1.28 31.69
N ASP A 640 7.80 -2.21 32.58
CA ASP A 640 8.42 -3.54 32.61
C ASP A 640 8.11 -4.31 31.31
N ILE A 641 6.88 -4.22 30.80
CA ILE A 641 6.48 -4.87 29.55
C ILE A 641 7.17 -4.22 28.35
N PHE A 642 7.19 -2.88 28.26
CA PHE A 642 7.86 -2.15 27.19
C PHE A 642 9.36 -2.44 27.13
N SER A 643 9.98 -2.66 28.29
CA SER A 643 11.40 -3.03 28.40
C SER A 643 11.72 -4.39 27.76
N ASN A 644 10.73 -5.29 27.72
CA ASN A 644 10.87 -6.64 27.19
C ASN A 644 10.65 -6.74 25.65
N PHE A 645 10.19 -5.68 24.99
CA PHE A 645 9.99 -5.71 23.54
C PHE A 645 11.32 -5.75 22.78
N LYS A 646 11.45 -6.72 21.87
CA LYS A 646 12.65 -6.93 21.03
C LYS A 646 12.45 -6.54 19.56
N ALA A 647 11.21 -6.57 19.06
CA ALA A 647 10.92 -6.46 17.61
C ALA A 647 9.96 -5.32 17.24
N LEU A 648 9.56 -4.46 18.19
CA LEU A 648 8.51 -3.47 17.98
C LEU A 648 8.92 -2.41 16.96
N LYS A 649 8.22 -2.34 15.81
CA LYS A 649 8.48 -1.39 14.72
C LYS A 649 7.42 -0.29 14.63
N ASN A 650 6.17 -0.64 14.91
CA ASN A 650 5.03 0.27 14.82
C ASN A 650 4.41 0.41 16.20
N LEU A 651 4.39 1.63 16.72
CA LEU A 651 3.80 1.93 18.01
C LEU A 651 2.79 3.07 17.86
N GLU A 652 1.58 2.85 18.34
CA GLU A 652 0.55 3.86 18.53
C GLU A 652 0.16 3.91 20.01
N LEU A 653 0.46 5.03 20.66
CA LEU A 653 0.15 5.27 22.06
C LEU A 653 -0.89 6.38 22.16
N ASN A 654 -2.05 6.09 22.71
CA ASN A 654 -3.03 7.12 23.04
C ASN A 654 -3.22 7.11 24.56
N ILE A 655 -2.81 8.19 25.23
CA ILE A 655 -2.79 8.30 26.69
C ILE A 655 -3.64 9.51 27.07
N HIS A 656 -4.79 9.27 27.70
CA HIS A 656 -5.72 10.37 27.99
C HIS A 656 -5.21 11.31 29.10
N LYS A 657 -4.58 10.78 30.16
CA LYS A 657 -4.02 11.54 31.29
C LYS A 657 -2.59 11.11 31.55
N ASN A 658 -1.64 12.03 31.43
CA ASN A 658 -0.26 11.76 31.78
C ASN A 658 0.02 12.16 33.24
N HIS A 659 0.34 11.21 34.12
CA HIS A 659 0.75 11.50 35.48
C HIS A 659 2.17 12.10 35.49
N LEU A 660 2.25 13.41 35.28
CA LEU A 660 3.49 14.18 35.12
C LEU A 660 4.54 13.91 36.22
N ASN A 661 4.11 13.66 37.45
CA ASN A 661 5.02 13.39 38.58
C ASN A 661 5.67 12.00 38.53
N LEU A 662 5.01 11.01 37.91
CA LEU A 662 5.48 9.61 37.89
C LEU A 662 6.43 9.31 36.72
N LYS A 663 6.41 10.16 35.69
CA LYS A 663 7.29 10.11 34.50
C LYS A 663 7.27 8.74 33.81
N PHE A 664 6.12 8.07 33.79
CA PHE A 664 6.00 6.73 33.21
C PHE A 664 6.21 6.73 31.70
N LEU A 665 5.61 7.70 30.98
CA LEU A 665 5.82 7.85 29.55
C LEU A 665 7.31 8.07 29.23
N GLN A 666 7.99 8.99 29.94
CA GLN A 666 9.42 9.20 29.79
C GLN A 666 10.22 7.88 29.96
N LYS A 667 9.94 7.11 31.02
CA LYS A 667 10.61 5.83 31.27
C LYS A 667 10.36 4.84 30.13
N ILE A 668 9.12 4.73 29.63
CA ILE A 668 8.78 3.90 28.47
C ILE A 668 9.59 4.32 27.23
N LEU A 669 9.64 5.62 26.91
CA LEU A 669 10.39 6.14 25.76
C LEU A 669 11.90 5.85 25.86
N GLN A 670 12.43 5.68 27.06
CA GLN A 670 13.85 5.40 27.32
C GLN A 670 14.21 3.90 27.25
N THR A 671 13.22 3.01 27.20
CA THR A 671 13.41 1.54 27.08
C THR A 671 14.03 1.14 25.73
N ASN A 672 14.15 -0.17 25.49
CA ASN A 672 14.72 -0.74 24.27
C ASN A 672 13.99 -0.33 22.98
N ILE A 673 12.73 0.12 23.06
CA ILE A 673 11.91 0.51 21.92
C ILE A 673 12.53 1.62 21.05
N LYS A 674 13.35 2.49 21.64
CA LYS A 674 14.06 3.57 20.93
C LYS A 674 15.01 3.07 19.82
N ASN A 675 15.42 1.79 19.90
CA ASN A 675 16.32 1.16 18.95
C ASN A 675 15.58 0.41 17.82
N THR A 676 14.26 0.22 17.92
CA THR A 676 13.49 -0.65 17.02
C THR A 676 12.38 0.08 16.27
N ILE A 677 11.78 1.11 16.87
CA ILE A 677 10.62 1.81 16.31
C ILE A 677 10.99 2.56 15.03
N VAL A 678 10.13 2.37 14.01
CA VAL A 678 10.20 3.02 12.69
C VAL A 678 9.02 3.98 12.48
N LYS A 679 7.82 3.58 12.92
CA LYS A 679 6.62 4.43 12.94
C LYS A 679 6.15 4.61 14.37
N PHE A 680 6.05 5.85 14.81
CA PHE A 680 5.53 6.21 16.12
C PHE A 680 4.37 7.18 15.99
N VAL A 681 3.22 6.80 16.53
CA VAL A 681 2.06 7.68 16.72
C VAL A 681 1.88 7.82 18.21
N ILE A 682 1.78 9.04 18.71
CA ILE A 682 1.50 9.28 20.12
C ILE A 682 0.55 10.45 20.29
N LEU A 683 -0.49 10.23 21.08
CA LEU A 683 -1.49 11.22 21.47
C LEU A 683 -1.51 11.29 23.00
N THR A 684 -1.32 12.48 23.55
CA THR A 684 -1.38 12.73 25.00
C THR A 684 -2.11 14.04 25.30
N ASP A 685 -2.49 14.25 26.56
CA ASP A 685 -2.98 15.53 27.05
C ASP A 685 -1.91 16.62 27.01
N THR A 686 -0.72 16.31 27.51
CA THR A 686 0.43 17.22 27.55
C THR A 686 1.76 16.46 27.46
N TYR A 687 2.76 17.10 26.87
CA TYR A 687 4.13 16.59 26.81
C TYR A 687 5.08 17.35 27.75
N GLN A 688 5.90 16.60 28.48
CA GLN A 688 7.09 17.13 29.15
C GLN A 688 8.25 17.29 28.18
N GLN A 689 9.11 18.27 28.43
CA GLN A 689 10.32 18.48 27.62
C GLN A 689 11.22 17.24 27.63
N THR A 690 11.33 16.53 28.76
CA THR A 690 12.11 15.29 28.87
C THR A 690 11.54 14.14 28.03
N GLU A 691 10.24 14.10 27.80
CA GLU A 691 9.59 13.10 26.93
C GLU A 691 9.91 13.41 25.46
N LEU A 692 9.80 14.68 25.05
CA LEU A 692 10.17 15.12 23.70
C LEU A 692 11.65 14.88 23.40
N ILE A 693 12.54 15.16 24.36
CA ILE A 693 13.97 14.84 24.27
C ILE A 693 14.17 13.32 24.12
N SER A 694 13.37 12.50 24.80
CA SER A 694 13.48 11.05 24.68
C SER A 694 13.07 10.55 23.29
N ILE A 695 12.13 11.21 22.61
CA ILE A 695 11.75 10.92 21.21
C ILE A 695 12.90 11.22 20.26
N LEU A 696 13.65 12.31 20.47
CA LEU A 696 14.83 12.65 19.67
C LEU A 696 15.89 11.55 19.67
N CYS A 697 15.95 10.73 20.71
CA CYS A 697 16.92 9.64 20.85
C CYS A 697 16.57 8.37 20.03
N PHE A 698 15.46 8.36 19.27
CA PHE A 698 15.07 7.19 18.49
C PHE A 698 15.95 7.01 17.25
N LYS A 699 16.63 5.87 17.15
CA LYS A 699 17.67 5.65 16.11
C LYS A 699 17.11 5.28 14.73
N LYS A 700 15.90 4.73 14.67
CA LYS A 700 15.30 4.16 13.44
C LYS A 700 13.99 4.83 13.03
N LEU A 701 13.58 5.87 13.75
CA LEU A 701 12.32 6.56 13.51
C LEU A 701 12.33 7.20 12.11
N LYS A 702 11.31 6.93 11.31
CA LYS A 702 11.11 7.52 9.98
C LYS A 702 9.77 8.26 9.88
N MET A 703 8.78 7.85 10.67
CA MET A 703 7.45 8.43 10.67
C MET A 703 7.04 8.75 12.09
N LEU A 704 6.69 10.00 12.36
CA LEU A 704 6.24 10.47 13.66
C LEU A 704 4.90 11.20 13.50
N GLU A 705 3.92 10.82 14.30
CA GLU A 705 2.65 11.51 14.41
C GLU A 705 2.40 11.85 15.88
N LEU A 706 2.20 13.13 16.18
CA LEU A 706 2.09 13.66 17.53
C LEU A 706 0.79 14.44 17.68
N GLY A 707 -0.10 13.91 18.49
CA GLY A 707 -1.34 14.56 18.89
C GLY A 707 -1.22 15.17 20.29
N ILE A 708 -1.84 16.33 20.49
CA ILE A 708 -2.07 16.96 21.80
C ILE A 708 -3.56 17.26 21.96
N SER A 709 -4.14 16.96 23.13
CA SER A 709 -5.55 17.30 23.40
C SER A 709 -5.76 18.60 24.20
N SER A 710 -4.69 19.25 24.69
CA SER A 710 -4.74 20.57 25.36
C SER A 710 -4.42 21.75 24.43
N GLU A 711 -5.18 22.85 24.53
CA GLU A 711 -5.01 24.10 23.75
C GLU A 711 -3.90 25.04 24.27
N ASP A 712 -3.09 24.65 25.27
CA ASP A 712 -2.06 25.55 25.81
C ASP A 712 -0.92 25.79 24.79
N ILE A 713 -0.83 27.03 24.28
CA ILE A 713 0.20 27.52 23.35
C ILE A 713 1.63 27.23 23.84
N ARG A 714 1.84 27.15 25.17
CA ARG A 714 3.16 26.81 25.75
C ARG A 714 3.59 25.37 25.46
N ASN A 715 2.65 24.47 25.19
CA ASN A 715 2.95 23.10 24.78
C ASN A 715 3.35 23.01 23.30
N ILE A 716 2.83 23.90 22.45
CA ILE A 716 3.16 23.96 21.03
C ILE A 716 4.64 24.35 20.83
N ARG A 717 5.13 25.40 21.52
CA ARG A 717 6.55 25.83 21.41
C ARG A 717 7.56 24.74 21.82
N LYS A 718 7.18 23.81 22.70
CA LYS A 718 8.07 22.70 23.08
C LYS A 718 8.25 21.68 21.95
N LEU A 719 7.27 21.58 21.04
CA LEU A 719 7.30 20.65 19.90
C LEU A 719 8.28 21.12 18.81
N ASP A 720 8.67 22.40 18.79
CA ASP A 720 9.67 22.94 17.86
C ASP A 720 10.99 22.15 17.90
N LEU A 721 11.32 21.55 19.05
CA LEU A 721 12.46 20.65 19.22
C LEU A 721 12.47 19.48 18.23
N LEU A 722 11.30 19.06 17.73
CA LEU A 722 11.14 17.93 16.84
C LEU A 722 11.14 18.30 15.35
N PHE A 723 11.01 19.60 15.01
CA PHE A 723 11.02 20.05 13.61
C PHE A 723 12.35 19.76 12.91
N GLY A 724 13.46 19.67 13.67
CA GLY A 724 14.78 19.35 13.15
C GLY A 724 15.04 17.86 12.90
N MET A 725 14.09 16.95 13.20
CA MET A 725 14.29 15.52 12.95
C MET A 725 14.25 15.21 11.45
N ASN A 726 15.23 14.46 10.95
CA ASN A 726 15.27 14.00 9.56
C ASN A 726 14.30 12.82 9.32
N LEU A 727 13.00 13.11 9.31
CA LEU A 727 11.92 12.13 9.15
C LEU A 727 11.33 12.15 7.74
N VAL A 728 10.90 10.99 7.26
CA VAL A 728 10.14 10.86 6.00
C VAL A 728 8.76 11.49 6.12
N LYS A 729 8.14 11.37 7.30
CA LYS A 729 6.86 12.00 7.63
C LYS A 729 6.87 12.45 9.08
N ILE A 730 6.53 13.71 9.31
CA ILE A 730 6.15 14.23 10.61
C ILE A 730 4.80 14.93 10.49
N HIS A 731 3.88 14.58 11.37
CA HIS A 731 2.58 15.24 11.47
C HIS A 731 2.31 15.56 12.94
N ILE A 732 2.10 16.83 13.23
CA ILE A 732 1.82 17.31 14.57
C ILE A 732 0.45 17.98 14.50
N TYR A 733 -0.46 17.57 15.38
CA TYR A 733 -1.82 18.09 15.40
C TYR A 733 -2.33 18.31 16.82
N ALA A 734 -3.26 19.25 16.96
CA ALA A 734 -4.09 19.41 18.15
C ALA A 734 -5.47 18.79 17.91
N LEU A 735 -6.05 18.16 18.92
CA LEU A 735 -7.46 17.79 18.92
C LEU A 735 -8.28 18.97 19.43
N LYS A 736 -9.05 19.59 18.54
CA LYS A 736 -10.01 20.63 18.90
C LYS A 736 -11.41 20.05 18.99
N LYS A 737 -12.06 20.28 20.12
CA LYS A 737 -13.46 19.95 20.32
C LYS A 737 -14.31 20.91 19.48
N ARG A 738 -15.09 20.40 18.53
CA ARG A 738 -16.06 21.16 17.74
C ARG A 738 -17.45 20.60 18.02
N CYS A 739 -18.37 21.45 18.49
CA CYS A 739 -19.78 21.07 18.56
C CYS A 739 -20.37 21.14 17.15
N PHE A 740 -20.85 20.01 16.64
CA PHE A 740 -21.64 19.94 15.40
C PHE A 740 -22.98 19.30 15.76
N PHE A 741 -24.09 20.01 15.53
CA PHE A 741 -25.45 19.54 15.85
C PHE A 741 -25.63 18.99 17.27
N GLY A 742 -25.01 19.61 18.28
CA GLY A 742 -25.11 19.17 19.67
C GLY A 742 -24.28 17.93 20.02
N GLN A 743 -23.51 17.38 19.08
CA GLN A 743 -22.51 16.35 19.33
C GLN A 743 -21.11 16.96 19.34
N ASP A 744 -20.32 16.53 20.32
CA ASP A 744 -18.93 16.92 20.44
C ASP A 744 -18.06 16.07 19.50
N ILE A 745 -17.57 16.66 18.42
CA ILE A 745 -16.67 16.01 17.46
C ILE A 745 -15.27 16.58 17.62
N PHE A 746 -14.28 15.73 17.88
CA PHE A 746 -12.87 16.15 17.90
C PHE A 746 -12.33 16.25 16.47
N ALA A 747 -12.03 17.47 16.02
CA ALA A 747 -11.36 17.74 14.77
C ALA A 747 -9.84 17.81 14.98
N ARG A 748 -9.07 17.21 14.07
CA ARG A 748 -7.61 17.36 14.04
C ARG A 748 -7.25 18.69 13.38
N GLU A 749 -6.62 19.57 14.12
CA GLU A 749 -6.01 20.79 13.58
C GLU A 749 -4.51 20.55 13.40
N THR A 750 -4.05 20.53 12.16
CA THR A 750 -2.63 20.37 11.85
C THR A 750 -1.85 21.59 12.31
N LEU A 751 -0.91 21.38 13.23
CA LEU A 751 0.03 22.40 13.69
C LEU A 751 1.28 22.43 12.81
N PHE A 752 1.77 21.26 12.39
CA PHE A 752 2.92 21.11 11.51
C PHE A 752 2.84 19.82 10.69
N SER A 753 3.25 19.90 9.43
CA SER A 753 3.44 18.77 8.52
C SER A 753 4.63 19.05 7.62
N ASN A 754 5.48 18.06 7.37
CA ASN A 754 6.53 18.16 6.36
C ASN A 754 6.15 17.55 5.00
N ILE A 755 4.86 17.22 4.82
CA ILE A 755 4.25 16.75 3.56
C ILE A 755 3.40 17.87 2.97
#